data_AF-A0A6P7JIE9-F1
#
_entry.id   AF-A0A6P7JIE9-F1
#
_cell.length_a   1.000
_cell.length_b   1.000
_cell.length_c   1.000
_cell.angle_alpha   90.00
_cell.angle_beta   90.00
_cell.angle_gamma   90.00
#
_symmetry.space_group_name_H-M   'P 1'
#
loop_
_entity.id
_entity.type
_entity.pdbx_description
1 polymer ?
#
loop_
_entity_poly.entity_id
_entity_poly.type
_entity_poly.pdbx_seq_one_letter_code
_entity_poly.pdbx_strand_id
1 'polypeptide(L)'
;MWLKPEEILLKNAFKLWVTEKDNEYFVLQRRRGYGEGGGGLTGLLVGTLDTVLDSTSKVAPYRILHHTPDSQVYWSIACGVTKEEIVQHWDWLQQNIMRTLSVFDSSEDITSFVQGKIRGLIAEEGKTSLVLEDDPEKFREALLRFEKWFELAPEEKLVTYYSCSYWKGKVPCQGWLYLSTNFLCFYSYLLGAEVKLVISWDEIWRLEKTSNVILTESIHVLAHGEDHYFSMLLHLNETFVIMEQLASYSIKRLFDKEAFENEPALSDPLQITKRGLEAHAKSEQFRTFFRLPKEENLLEVHESFLWVPFSHFNTLGKICLSENYLCFASQDGSQCHVIIPMREVVNVEKPDSSSRALTVYVRGKRAMRFSEVRDYQRLANTIRSRCGISASPQHSASSEAIRGECQSLINHFEDNPDDVTLMVGQKDSSKAVSTEALMTVFHPQDVENLDPKMLKEKMKEQSWNIHFSEYGRGTSMFFNRKTRDLIVRGVPEALRGELWMLFSGAVNDMATHPGYYTELVEQSLGTSTLATDEIERDLHRSLPEHPAFQSDTGISALRRVLTAYAYRNPKIGYCQAMNILTSVLLLYAKEEEAFWLLVAVCERMLPDYFNRRIIGALVDQAVFEDLIREHLPQLRPAHRERCECGGLFFLRWHKSYSAARPGCAGLQHGGSYQLP
;
A
#
# COMPACT_ATOMS: atom_id res chain seq x y z
N MET A 1 -23.64 -26.04 -13.47
CA MET A 1 -23.88 -24.58 -13.50
C MET A 1 -24.93 -24.16 -14.55
N TRP A 2 -25.66 -23.06 -14.31
CA TRP A 2 -26.52 -22.40 -15.30
C TRP A 2 -25.70 -21.62 -16.34
N LEU A 3 -26.22 -21.51 -17.57
CA LEU A 3 -25.59 -20.81 -18.69
C LEU A 3 -26.51 -19.72 -19.23
N LYS A 4 -25.93 -18.60 -19.71
CA LYS A 4 -26.68 -17.65 -20.51
C LYS A 4 -27.27 -18.40 -21.72
N PRO A 5 -28.59 -18.27 -21.97
CA PRO A 5 -29.21 -18.95 -23.08
C PRO A 5 -28.57 -18.59 -24.42
N GLU A 6 -27.96 -19.58 -25.06
CA GLU A 6 -27.31 -19.46 -26.37
C GLU A 6 -27.96 -20.40 -27.39
N GLU A 7 -28.19 -19.89 -28.59
CA GLU A 7 -28.84 -20.62 -29.69
C GLU A 7 -27.89 -21.67 -30.30
N ILE A 8 -28.38 -22.91 -30.45
CA ILE A 8 -27.63 -24.01 -31.07
C ILE A 8 -28.33 -24.44 -32.37
N LEU A 9 -27.60 -24.35 -33.49
CA LEU A 9 -28.05 -24.83 -34.80
C LEU A 9 -27.73 -26.33 -34.98
N LEU A 10 -28.77 -27.13 -35.13
CA LEU A 10 -28.73 -28.58 -34.91
C LEU A 10 -28.10 -29.47 -36.00
N LYS A 11 -27.68 -28.93 -37.15
CA LYS A 11 -27.27 -29.81 -38.27
C LYS A 11 -26.06 -30.72 -37.96
N ASN A 12 -25.22 -30.38 -36.97
CA ASN A 12 -24.03 -31.17 -36.61
C ASN A 12 -23.97 -31.62 -35.13
N ALA A 13 -24.85 -31.12 -34.25
CA ALA A 13 -24.69 -31.29 -32.79
C ALA A 13 -25.12 -32.68 -32.26
N PHE A 14 -26.14 -33.34 -32.82
CA PHE A 14 -26.64 -34.62 -32.30
C PHE A 14 -25.70 -35.82 -32.51
N LYS A 15 -24.67 -35.71 -33.36
CA LYS A 15 -23.73 -36.82 -33.59
C LYS A 15 -22.73 -36.99 -32.43
N LEU A 16 -22.54 -35.94 -31.62
CA LEU A 16 -21.55 -35.84 -30.55
C LEU A 16 -22.14 -36.01 -29.14
N TRP A 17 -23.46 -35.99 -29.01
CA TRP A 17 -24.18 -35.98 -27.73
C TRP A 17 -25.23 -37.09 -27.69
N VAL A 18 -25.39 -37.71 -26.52
CA VAL A 18 -26.36 -38.76 -26.22
C VAL A 18 -27.39 -38.18 -25.26
N THR A 19 -28.66 -38.27 -25.58
CA THR A 19 -29.75 -37.86 -24.67
C THR A 19 -29.85 -38.86 -23.51
N GLU A 20 -29.78 -38.36 -22.28
CA GLU A 20 -29.95 -39.14 -21.05
C GLU A 20 -31.36 -39.02 -20.49
N LYS A 21 -31.96 -37.83 -20.58
CA LYS A 21 -33.34 -37.53 -20.18
C LYS A 21 -33.92 -36.45 -21.09
N ASP A 22 -35.21 -36.49 -21.34
CA ASP A 22 -35.94 -35.44 -22.05
C ASP A 22 -37.36 -35.28 -21.50
N ASN A 23 -37.95 -34.13 -21.78
CA ASN A 23 -39.36 -33.82 -21.58
C ASN A 23 -39.79 -32.82 -22.67
N GLU A 24 -41.02 -32.34 -22.61
CA GLU A 24 -41.60 -31.43 -23.62
C GLU A 24 -40.79 -30.15 -23.87
N TYR A 25 -40.08 -29.64 -22.87
CA TYR A 25 -39.36 -28.36 -22.94
C TYR A 25 -37.85 -28.48 -22.77
N PHE A 26 -37.34 -29.55 -22.14
CA PHE A 26 -35.91 -29.68 -21.83
C PHE A 26 -35.32 -31.02 -22.24
N VAL A 27 -34.06 -31.00 -22.65
CA VAL A 27 -33.28 -32.19 -22.99
C VAL A 27 -31.95 -32.19 -22.24
N LEU A 28 -31.71 -33.21 -21.43
CA LEU A 28 -30.42 -33.46 -20.79
C LEU A 28 -29.59 -34.39 -21.65
N GLN A 29 -28.38 -33.95 -21.99
CA GLN A 29 -27.47 -34.68 -22.85
C GLN A 29 -26.12 -34.89 -22.18
N ARG A 30 -25.50 -36.03 -22.51
CA ARG A 30 -24.12 -36.40 -22.17
C ARG A 30 -23.28 -36.48 -23.43
N ARG A 31 -22.01 -36.08 -23.37
CA ARG A 31 -21.08 -36.18 -24.50
C ARG A 31 -20.72 -37.64 -24.79
N ARG A 32 -20.76 -38.03 -26.06
CA ARG A 32 -20.44 -39.39 -26.51
C ARG A 32 -18.98 -39.71 -26.19
N GLY A 33 -18.73 -40.85 -25.53
CA GLY A 33 -17.40 -41.28 -25.09
C GLY A 33 -17.01 -40.89 -23.65
N TYR A 34 -17.84 -40.14 -22.93
CA TYR A 34 -17.61 -39.81 -21.52
C TYR A 34 -18.36 -40.79 -20.59
N GLY A 35 -17.66 -41.58 -19.77
CA GLY A 35 -18.28 -42.43 -18.73
C GLY A 35 -18.72 -43.84 -19.15
N GLU A 36 -18.39 -44.32 -20.36
CA GLU A 36 -18.58 -45.73 -20.74
C GLU A 36 -17.28 -46.51 -20.51
N GLY A 37 -17.30 -47.44 -19.55
CA GLY A 37 -16.19 -48.34 -19.21
C GLY A 37 -15.89 -49.40 -20.27
N GLY A 38 -15.65 -49.00 -21.52
CA GLY A 38 -15.29 -49.89 -22.62
C GLY A 38 -14.29 -49.22 -23.56
N GLY A 39 -13.04 -49.69 -23.54
CA GLY A 39 -11.96 -49.25 -24.42
C GLY A 39 -12.21 -49.61 -25.90
N GLY A 40 -13.02 -48.79 -26.58
CA GLY A 40 -13.26 -48.88 -28.02
C GLY A 40 -12.64 -47.70 -28.77
N LEU A 41 -11.95 -48.00 -29.88
CA LEU A 41 -11.27 -47.07 -30.79
C LEU A 41 -12.16 -45.97 -31.42
N THR A 42 -13.45 -45.92 -31.09
CA THR A 42 -14.39 -44.87 -31.50
C THR A 42 -14.26 -43.57 -30.70
N GLY A 43 -13.62 -43.59 -29.52
CA GLY A 43 -13.37 -42.38 -28.71
C GLY A 43 -12.26 -41.46 -29.26
N LEU A 44 -11.33 -42.00 -30.07
CA LEU A 44 -10.13 -41.26 -30.52
C LEU A 44 -10.35 -40.48 -31.83
N LEU A 45 -11.35 -40.85 -32.65
CA LEU A 45 -11.58 -40.29 -33.98
C LEU A 45 -12.53 -39.09 -34.02
N VAL A 46 -13.06 -38.68 -32.86
CA VAL A 46 -13.92 -37.49 -32.73
C VAL A 46 -13.11 -36.23 -32.39
N GLY A 47 -11.84 -36.37 -31.96
CA GLY A 47 -11.00 -35.25 -31.53
C GLY A 47 -10.48 -34.33 -32.65
N THR A 48 -10.63 -34.70 -33.93
CA THR A 48 -10.00 -33.98 -35.05
C THR A 48 -10.95 -33.13 -35.90
N LEU A 49 -12.24 -33.09 -35.59
CA LEU A 49 -13.23 -32.24 -36.28
C LEU A 49 -13.79 -31.10 -35.39
N ASP A 50 -13.13 -30.81 -34.27
CA ASP A 50 -13.58 -29.93 -33.18
C ASP A 50 -13.11 -28.46 -33.31
N THR A 51 -12.63 -28.04 -34.48
CA THR A 51 -11.94 -26.76 -34.63
C THR A 51 -12.84 -25.55 -34.87
N VAL A 52 -14.17 -25.68 -35.05
CA VAL A 52 -14.95 -24.54 -35.59
C VAL A 52 -16.24 -24.14 -34.86
N LEU A 53 -16.82 -24.87 -33.89
CA LEU A 53 -18.08 -24.41 -33.26
C LEU A 53 -18.14 -24.59 -31.73
N ASP A 54 -18.58 -23.50 -31.07
CA ASP A 54 -18.92 -23.21 -29.66
C ASP A 54 -17.88 -23.44 -28.55
N SER A 55 -17.59 -22.36 -27.80
CA SER A 55 -16.59 -22.25 -26.72
C SER A 55 -17.05 -22.81 -25.37
N THR A 56 -18.33 -22.73 -25.04
CA THR A 56 -18.95 -23.17 -23.77
C THR A 56 -19.22 -24.68 -23.75
N SER A 57 -19.51 -25.27 -24.91
CA SER A 57 -19.79 -26.70 -25.13
C SER A 57 -18.57 -27.63 -25.01
N LYS A 58 -17.36 -27.06 -24.86
CA LYS A 58 -16.08 -27.80 -24.98
C LYS A 58 -15.61 -28.47 -23.69
N VAL A 59 -16.06 -28.02 -22.52
CA VAL A 59 -15.41 -28.38 -21.24
C VAL A 59 -16.25 -29.32 -20.37
N ALA A 60 -17.57 -29.16 -20.37
CA ALA A 60 -18.48 -29.95 -19.53
C ALA A 60 -19.08 -31.15 -20.30
N PRO A 61 -19.00 -32.39 -19.77
CA PRO A 61 -19.52 -33.60 -20.39
C PRO A 61 -21.05 -33.72 -20.34
N TYR A 62 -21.75 -32.91 -19.53
CA TYR A 62 -23.21 -32.88 -19.47
C TYR A 62 -23.77 -31.49 -19.78
N ARG A 63 -24.95 -31.44 -20.39
CA ARG A 63 -25.68 -30.20 -20.68
C ARG A 63 -27.19 -30.36 -20.62
N ILE A 64 -27.90 -29.27 -20.37
CA ILE A 64 -29.36 -29.17 -20.51
C ILE A 64 -29.68 -28.13 -21.58
N LEU A 65 -30.54 -28.52 -22.51
CA LEU A 65 -31.06 -27.67 -23.58
C LEU A 65 -32.53 -27.37 -23.33
N HIS A 66 -32.96 -26.16 -23.64
CA HIS A 66 -34.36 -25.76 -23.75
C HIS A 66 -34.80 -25.81 -25.22
N HIS A 67 -36.02 -26.28 -25.47
CA HIS A 67 -36.67 -26.29 -26.78
C HIS A 67 -38.19 -26.19 -26.64
N THR A 68 -38.88 -25.93 -27.75
CA THR A 68 -40.35 -26.00 -27.83
C THR A 68 -40.75 -26.92 -28.99
N PRO A 69 -41.90 -27.63 -28.91
CA PRO A 69 -42.27 -28.64 -29.91
C PRO A 69 -42.38 -28.15 -31.36
N ASP A 70 -42.64 -26.86 -31.56
CA ASP A 70 -42.78 -26.18 -32.85
C ASP A 70 -41.49 -25.55 -33.37
N SER A 71 -40.41 -25.56 -32.58
CA SER A 71 -39.14 -24.90 -32.90
C SER A 71 -38.05 -25.90 -33.24
N GLN A 72 -37.32 -25.64 -34.32
CA GLN A 72 -36.08 -26.37 -34.65
C GLN A 72 -34.86 -25.83 -33.90
N VAL A 73 -35.06 -24.83 -33.03
CA VAL A 73 -34.02 -24.10 -32.33
C VAL A 73 -33.93 -24.57 -30.89
N TYR A 74 -32.71 -24.87 -30.45
CA TYR A 74 -32.42 -25.30 -29.09
C TYR A 74 -31.56 -24.24 -28.40
N TRP A 75 -31.76 -24.08 -27.10
CA TRP A 75 -31.03 -23.11 -26.30
C TRP A 75 -30.24 -23.82 -25.22
N SER A 76 -28.91 -23.63 -25.16
CA SER A 76 -28.11 -24.14 -24.05
C SER A 76 -28.39 -23.35 -22.80
N ILE A 77 -28.82 -24.01 -21.71
CA ILE A 77 -29.23 -23.31 -20.47
C ILE A 77 -28.48 -23.77 -19.22
N ALA A 78 -27.82 -24.93 -19.25
CA ALA A 78 -26.98 -25.41 -18.16
C ALA A 78 -25.94 -26.41 -18.65
N CYS A 79 -24.83 -26.53 -17.93
CA CYS A 79 -23.83 -27.58 -18.11
C CYS A 79 -23.35 -28.12 -16.76
N GLY A 80 -22.74 -29.30 -16.75
CA GLY A 80 -22.23 -29.92 -15.52
C GLY A 80 -21.04 -30.82 -15.78
N VAL A 81 -20.10 -30.84 -14.82
CA VAL A 81 -18.89 -31.67 -14.88
C VAL A 81 -19.21 -33.10 -14.46
N THR A 82 -20.11 -33.26 -13.49
CA THR A 82 -20.56 -34.56 -12.98
C THR A 82 -22.03 -34.80 -13.31
N LYS A 83 -22.45 -36.07 -13.25
CA LYS A 83 -23.85 -36.44 -13.48
C LYS A 83 -24.73 -35.89 -12.35
N GLU A 84 -24.21 -35.92 -11.14
CA GLU A 84 -24.89 -35.47 -9.93
C GLU A 84 -25.21 -33.98 -10.01
N GLU A 85 -24.25 -33.15 -10.44
CA GLU A 85 -24.42 -31.70 -10.59
C GLU A 85 -25.50 -31.36 -11.62
N ILE A 86 -25.43 -31.96 -12.82
CA ILE A 86 -26.40 -31.62 -13.88
C ILE A 86 -27.81 -32.13 -13.55
N VAL A 87 -27.92 -33.22 -12.77
CA VAL A 87 -29.21 -33.75 -12.31
C VAL A 87 -29.85 -32.81 -11.30
N GLN A 88 -29.10 -32.13 -10.44
CA GLN A 88 -29.65 -31.11 -9.54
C GLN A 88 -30.30 -29.95 -10.32
N HIS A 89 -29.65 -29.47 -11.39
CA HIS A 89 -30.23 -28.46 -12.27
C HIS A 89 -31.49 -28.96 -12.99
N TRP A 90 -31.47 -30.21 -13.46
CA TRP A 90 -32.63 -30.85 -14.07
C TRP A 90 -33.83 -30.92 -13.11
N ASP A 91 -33.60 -31.40 -11.89
CA ASP A 91 -34.65 -31.56 -10.88
C ASP A 91 -35.20 -30.19 -10.47
N TRP A 92 -34.35 -29.16 -10.41
CA TRP A 92 -34.79 -27.79 -10.17
C TRP A 92 -35.73 -27.28 -11.27
N LEU A 93 -35.42 -27.48 -12.56
CA LEU A 93 -36.31 -27.10 -13.67
C LEU A 93 -37.65 -27.82 -13.57
N GLN A 94 -37.61 -29.12 -13.25
CA GLN A 94 -38.82 -29.93 -13.09
C GLN A 94 -39.74 -29.42 -11.99
N GLN A 95 -39.18 -29.07 -10.84
CA GLN A 95 -39.96 -28.66 -9.68
C GLN A 95 -40.46 -27.21 -9.77
N ASN A 96 -39.65 -26.30 -10.32
CA ASN A 96 -39.88 -24.87 -10.21
C ASN A 96 -40.42 -24.21 -11.49
N ILE A 97 -40.17 -24.82 -12.66
CA ILE A 97 -40.50 -24.19 -13.95
C ILE A 97 -41.59 -24.95 -14.70
N MET A 98 -41.57 -26.28 -14.72
CA MET A 98 -42.46 -27.08 -15.60
C MET A 98 -43.95 -26.76 -15.49
N ARG A 99 -44.49 -26.59 -14.28
CA ARG A 99 -45.92 -26.28 -14.07
C ARG A 99 -46.34 -24.92 -14.62
N THR A 100 -45.39 -23.99 -14.70
CA THR A 100 -45.64 -22.64 -15.22
C THR A 100 -45.57 -22.63 -16.74
N LEU A 101 -44.72 -23.47 -17.35
CA LEU A 101 -44.59 -23.55 -18.81
C LEU A 101 -45.88 -24.02 -19.48
N SER A 102 -46.61 -24.96 -18.86
CA SER A 102 -47.88 -25.47 -19.39
C SER A 102 -49.03 -24.46 -19.40
N VAL A 103 -48.84 -23.26 -18.83
CA VAL A 103 -49.85 -22.18 -18.81
C VAL A 103 -49.73 -21.28 -20.04
N PHE A 104 -48.59 -21.29 -20.73
CA PHE A 104 -48.36 -20.44 -21.89
C PHE A 104 -48.85 -21.10 -23.17
N ASP A 105 -49.57 -20.33 -24.00
CA ASP A 105 -50.10 -20.79 -25.29
C ASP A 105 -49.12 -20.53 -26.47
N SER A 106 -48.04 -19.77 -26.23
CA SER A 106 -47.06 -19.37 -27.25
C SER A 106 -45.67 -19.87 -26.90
N SER A 107 -45.02 -20.54 -27.85
CA SER A 107 -43.65 -21.05 -27.73
C SER A 107 -42.59 -19.95 -27.59
N GLU A 108 -42.87 -18.77 -28.13
CA GLU A 108 -42.01 -17.59 -27.96
C GLU A 108 -42.07 -17.07 -26.51
N ASP A 109 -43.26 -17.09 -25.90
CA ASP A 109 -43.45 -16.69 -24.50
C ASP A 109 -42.82 -17.70 -23.54
N ILE A 110 -42.96 -19.01 -23.83
CA ILE A 110 -42.28 -20.09 -23.10
C ILE A 110 -40.76 -19.87 -23.13
N THR A 111 -40.20 -19.67 -24.32
CA THR A 111 -38.76 -19.47 -24.48
C THR A 111 -38.30 -18.20 -23.77
N SER A 112 -39.01 -17.08 -23.91
CA SER A 112 -38.69 -15.82 -23.24
C SER A 112 -38.75 -15.94 -21.72
N PHE A 113 -39.75 -16.65 -21.18
CA PHE A 113 -39.89 -16.91 -19.76
C PHE A 113 -38.71 -17.76 -19.23
N VAL A 114 -38.38 -18.85 -19.90
CA VAL A 114 -37.24 -19.71 -19.52
C VAL A 114 -35.96 -18.89 -19.56
N GLN A 115 -35.68 -18.16 -20.63
CA GLN A 115 -34.49 -17.32 -20.73
C GLN A 115 -34.41 -16.29 -19.61
N GLY A 116 -35.53 -15.62 -19.30
CA GLY A 116 -35.62 -14.66 -18.21
C GLY A 116 -35.34 -15.29 -16.84
N LYS A 117 -35.90 -16.48 -16.57
CA LYS A 117 -35.66 -17.22 -15.32
C LYS A 117 -34.22 -17.68 -15.18
N ILE A 118 -33.62 -18.24 -16.23
CA ILE A 118 -32.22 -18.66 -16.20
C ILE A 118 -31.29 -17.46 -15.97
N ARG A 119 -31.51 -16.33 -16.66
CA ARG A 119 -30.77 -15.08 -16.39
C ARG A 119 -30.94 -14.59 -14.94
N GLY A 120 -32.14 -14.76 -14.36
CA GLY A 120 -32.40 -14.46 -12.96
C GLY A 120 -31.60 -15.34 -11.99
N LEU A 121 -31.53 -16.65 -12.24
CA LEU A 121 -30.75 -17.59 -11.43
C LEU A 121 -29.25 -17.29 -11.49
N ILE A 122 -28.73 -16.96 -12.67
CA ILE A 122 -27.33 -16.55 -12.85
C ILE A 122 -27.03 -15.30 -12.01
N ALA A 123 -27.93 -14.32 -12.02
CA ALA A 123 -27.79 -13.10 -11.22
C ALA A 123 -27.89 -13.34 -9.71
N GLU A 124 -28.61 -14.38 -9.28
CA GLU A 124 -28.75 -14.76 -7.87
C GLU A 124 -27.53 -15.54 -7.35
N GLU A 125 -27.01 -16.50 -8.14
CA GLU A 125 -25.73 -17.18 -7.86
C GLU A 125 -24.56 -16.19 -7.80
N GLY A 126 -24.58 -15.15 -8.63
CA GLY A 126 -23.56 -14.09 -8.65
C GLY A 126 -23.57 -13.17 -7.41
N LYS A 127 -24.59 -13.22 -6.55
CA LYS A 127 -24.62 -12.43 -5.29
C LYS A 127 -23.92 -13.12 -4.13
N THR A 128 -23.82 -14.44 -4.13
CA THR A 128 -23.20 -15.22 -3.05
C THR A 128 -21.67 -15.33 -3.24
N SER A 129 -21.19 -15.21 -4.48
CA SER A 129 -19.77 -15.06 -4.79
C SER A 129 -19.49 -13.56 -5.01
N LEU A 130 -18.68 -12.94 -4.13
CA LEU A 130 -18.27 -11.53 -4.21
C LEU A 130 -17.43 -11.18 -5.47
N VAL A 131 -17.42 -12.05 -6.48
CA VAL A 131 -16.69 -11.94 -7.73
C VAL A 131 -17.52 -11.14 -8.73
N LEU A 132 -17.48 -9.82 -8.57
CA LEU A 132 -17.72 -8.92 -9.70
C LEU A 132 -16.44 -8.93 -10.56
N GLU A 133 -16.25 -9.92 -11.42
CA GLU A 133 -15.35 -9.72 -12.57
C GLU A 133 -16.14 -9.09 -13.73
N ASP A 134 -15.43 -8.46 -14.67
CA ASP A 134 -16.06 -7.85 -15.86
C ASP A 134 -16.84 -8.89 -16.69
N ASP A 135 -16.50 -10.18 -16.55
CA ASP A 135 -17.20 -11.33 -17.14
C ASP A 135 -17.18 -12.57 -16.20
N PRO A 136 -18.17 -12.71 -15.29
CA PRO A 136 -18.22 -13.79 -14.31
C PRO A 136 -18.31 -15.20 -14.94
N GLU A 137 -18.80 -15.31 -16.18
CA GLU A 137 -18.94 -16.59 -16.88
C GLU A 137 -17.58 -17.10 -17.35
N LYS A 138 -16.77 -16.24 -17.96
CA LYS A 138 -15.40 -16.62 -18.37
C LYS A 138 -14.51 -16.96 -17.18
N PHE A 139 -14.69 -16.28 -16.04
CA PHE A 139 -13.96 -16.63 -14.82
C PHE A 139 -14.34 -18.02 -14.30
N ARG A 140 -15.64 -18.38 -14.31
CA ARG A 140 -16.07 -19.74 -13.96
C ARG A 140 -15.47 -20.79 -14.90
N GLU A 141 -15.44 -20.52 -16.21
CA GLU A 141 -14.79 -21.44 -17.15
C GLU A 141 -13.30 -21.61 -16.86
N ALA A 142 -12.61 -20.51 -16.53
CA ALA A 142 -11.21 -20.55 -16.16
C ALA A 142 -10.99 -21.34 -14.86
N LEU A 143 -11.87 -21.20 -13.88
CA LEU A 143 -11.83 -21.96 -12.63
C LEU A 143 -11.97 -23.47 -12.88
N LEU A 144 -12.96 -23.88 -13.70
CA LEU A 144 -13.14 -25.30 -14.05
C LEU A 144 -11.92 -25.89 -14.77
N ARG A 145 -11.28 -25.09 -15.64
CA ARG A 145 -10.04 -25.48 -16.33
C ARG A 145 -8.88 -25.60 -15.34
N PHE A 146 -8.76 -24.65 -14.42
CA PHE A 146 -7.75 -24.65 -13.37
C PHE A 146 -7.86 -25.90 -12.48
N GLU A 147 -9.05 -26.19 -11.95
CA GLU A 147 -9.31 -27.38 -11.12
C GLU A 147 -9.01 -28.68 -11.88
N LYS A 148 -9.46 -28.76 -13.14
CA LYS A 148 -9.23 -29.92 -14.01
C LYS A 148 -7.75 -30.18 -14.28
N TRP A 149 -6.97 -29.13 -14.54
CA TRP A 149 -5.60 -29.30 -15.01
C TRP A 149 -4.60 -29.41 -13.88
N PHE A 150 -4.79 -28.72 -12.75
CA PHE A 150 -3.75 -28.62 -11.73
C PHE A 150 -3.94 -29.56 -10.54
N GLU A 151 -5.15 -30.07 -10.29
CA GLU A 151 -5.45 -31.04 -9.22
C GLU A 151 -4.87 -30.61 -7.85
N LEU A 152 -4.96 -29.31 -7.54
CA LEU A 152 -4.48 -28.73 -6.28
C LEU A 152 -5.44 -29.03 -5.13
N ALA A 153 -5.02 -28.72 -3.91
CA ALA A 153 -5.84 -28.91 -2.71
C ALA A 153 -7.19 -28.18 -2.83
N PRO A 154 -8.31 -28.73 -2.32
CA PRO A 154 -9.64 -28.12 -2.44
C PRO A 154 -9.76 -26.72 -1.83
N GLU A 155 -8.86 -26.35 -0.92
CA GLU A 155 -8.78 -25.04 -0.29
C GLU A 155 -8.10 -23.99 -1.19
N GLU A 156 -7.44 -24.41 -2.27
CA GLU A 156 -6.77 -23.52 -3.21
C GLU A 156 -7.78 -22.71 -4.02
N LYS A 157 -7.59 -21.39 -4.06
CA LYS A 157 -8.51 -20.49 -4.74
C LYS A 157 -7.83 -19.81 -5.90
N LEU A 158 -8.46 -19.91 -7.08
CA LEU A 158 -8.08 -19.11 -8.23
C LEU A 158 -8.39 -17.64 -7.94
N VAL A 159 -7.38 -16.78 -8.10
CA VAL A 159 -7.48 -15.33 -7.88
C VAL A 159 -7.80 -14.62 -9.20
N THR A 160 -7.07 -14.97 -10.26
CA THR A 160 -7.20 -14.39 -11.61
C THR A 160 -6.50 -15.27 -12.64
N TYR A 161 -6.75 -15.04 -13.92
CA TYR A 161 -6.11 -15.74 -15.02
C TYR A 161 -5.88 -14.81 -16.21
N TYR A 162 -4.84 -15.11 -17.01
CA TYR A 162 -4.46 -14.31 -18.16
C TYR A 162 -3.99 -15.17 -19.33
N SER A 163 -4.31 -14.76 -20.55
CA SER A 163 -3.70 -15.34 -21.75
C SER A 163 -2.26 -14.83 -21.89
N CYS A 164 -1.30 -15.73 -22.06
CA CYS A 164 0.10 -15.37 -22.23
C CYS A 164 0.86 -16.36 -23.12
N SER A 165 2.05 -15.97 -23.54
CA SER A 165 3.04 -16.86 -24.14
C SER A 165 4.09 -17.18 -23.11
N TYR A 166 4.25 -18.47 -22.80
CA TYR A 166 5.33 -18.97 -21.96
C TYR A 166 6.53 -19.33 -22.82
N TRP A 167 7.72 -18.91 -22.38
CA TRP A 167 8.96 -19.17 -23.10
C TRP A 167 9.87 -20.03 -22.24
N LYS A 168 10.14 -21.25 -22.71
CA LYS A 168 11.22 -22.11 -22.23
C LYS A 168 12.25 -22.22 -23.36
N GLY A 169 13.21 -21.31 -23.39
CA GLY A 169 14.16 -21.18 -24.51
C GLY A 169 13.62 -20.36 -25.69
N LYS A 170 13.84 -20.80 -26.94
CA LYS A 170 13.60 -20.00 -28.15
C LYS A 170 12.19 -20.11 -28.75
N VAL A 171 11.36 -21.04 -28.27
CA VAL A 171 10.04 -21.32 -28.85
C VAL A 171 8.95 -20.96 -27.84
N PRO A 172 8.01 -20.05 -28.19
CA PRO A 172 6.90 -19.71 -27.31
C PRO A 172 5.82 -20.79 -27.34
N CYS A 173 5.27 -21.09 -26.17
CA CYS A 173 4.06 -21.88 -26.00
C CYS A 173 2.92 -20.94 -25.60
N GLN A 174 1.93 -20.77 -26.46
CA GLN A 174 0.75 -19.96 -26.14
C GLN A 174 -0.16 -20.73 -25.19
N GLY A 175 -0.56 -20.11 -24.09
CA GLY A 175 -1.38 -20.76 -23.08
C GLY A 175 -2.02 -19.77 -22.12
N TRP A 176 -2.38 -20.29 -20.94
CA TRP A 176 -3.06 -19.56 -19.89
C TRP A 176 -2.25 -19.62 -18.60
N LEU A 177 -2.00 -18.44 -18.04
CA LEU A 177 -1.44 -18.24 -16.72
C LEU A 177 -2.60 -18.13 -15.72
N TYR A 178 -2.55 -18.96 -14.68
CA TYR A 178 -3.49 -19.00 -13.58
C TYR A 178 -2.76 -18.58 -12.31
N LEU A 179 -3.25 -17.55 -11.64
CA LEU A 179 -2.70 -17.07 -10.38
C LEU A 179 -3.67 -17.47 -9.27
N SER A 180 -3.19 -18.30 -8.36
CA SER A 180 -3.94 -18.77 -7.20
C SER A 180 -3.33 -18.21 -5.93
N THR A 181 -4.00 -18.43 -4.79
CA THR A 181 -3.53 -17.93 -3.48
C THR A 181 -2.10 -18.36 -3.17
N ASN A 182 -1.72 -19.60 -3.52
CA ASN A 182 -0.43 -20.18 -3.17
C ASN A 182 0.47 -20.50 -4.37
N PHE A 183 -0.11 -20.62 -5.57
CA PHE A 183 0.63 -21.07 -6.75
C PHE A 183 0.48 -20.14 -7.95
N LEU A 184 1.58 -20.04 -8.70
CA LEU A 184 1.59 -19.65 -10.10
C LEU A 184 1.48 -20.91 -10.95
N CYS A 185 0.47 -20.98 -11.81
CA CYS A 185 0.20 -22.13 -12.66
C CYS A 185 0.13 -21.73 -14.13
N PHE A 186 0.69 -22.53 -15.04
CA PHE A 186 0.56 -22.30 -16.48
C PHE A 186 0.18 -23.59 -17.21
N TYR A 187 -0.72 -23.45 -18.18
CA TYR A 187 -1.15 -24.56 -19.05
C TYR A 187 -1.16 -24.14 -20.52
N SER A 188 -0.60 -24.99 -21.38
CA SER A 188 -0.68 -24.90 -22.83
C SER A 188 -0.83 -26.29 -23.44
N TYR A 189 -1.63 -26.39 -24.51
CA TYR A 189 -1.71 -27.58 -25.35
C TYR A 189 -1.68 -27.15 -26.81
N LEU A 190 -0.57 -27.41 -27.50
CA LEU A 190 -0.37 -27.01 -28.88
C LEU A 190 0.26 -28.15 -29.66
N LEU A 191 -0.33 -28.51 -30.81
CA LEU A 191 0.16 -29.56 -31.72
C LEU A 191 0.41 -30.93 -31.05
N GLY A 192 -0.38 -31.28 -30.03
CA GLY A 192 -0.24 -32.55 -29.31
C GLY A 192 0.80 -32.54 -28.20
N ALA A 193 1.49 -31.41 -27.97
CA ALA A 193 2.39 -31.22 -26.84
C ALA A 193 1.66 -30.45 -25.72
N GLU A 194 1.59 -31.07 -24.55
CA GLU A 194 1.08 -30.47 -23.32
C GLU A 194 2.24 -29.87 -22.51
N VAL A 195 2.07 -28.63 -22.05
CA VAL A 195 2.98 -27.96 -21.13
C VAL A 195 2.18 -27.54 -19.91
N LYS A 196 2.56 -28.08 -18.75
CA LYS A 196 1.97 -27.78 -17.45
C LYS A 196 3.08 -27.33 -16.49
N LEU A 197 2.86 -26.20 -15.81
CA LEU A 197 3.77 -25.63 -14.84
C LEU A 197 3.00 -25.28 -13.56
N VAL A 198 3.57 -25.59 -12.41
CA VAL A 198 3.06 -25.23 -11.08
C VAL A 198 4.27 -24.82 -10.26
N ILE A 199 4.28 -23.58 -9.77
CA ILE A 199 5.35 -23.01 -8.95
C ILE A 199 4.71 -22.42 -7.71
N SER A 200 5.20 -22.77 -6.52
CA SER A 200 4.74 -22.13 -5.28
C SER A 200 5.30 -20.71 -5.18
N TRP A 201 4.52 -19.77 -4.66
CA TRP A 201 4.95 -18.39 -4.49
C TRP A 201 6.20 -18.24 -3.61
N ASP A 202 6.37 -19.10 -2.60
CA ASP A 202 7.54 -19.10 -1.71
C ASP A 202 8.82 -19.69 -2.33
N GLU A 203 8.71 -20.35 -3.49
CA GLU A 203 9.85 -20.91 -4.25
C GLU A 203 10.44 -19.89 -5.25
N ILE A 204 9.76 -18.76 -5.46
CA ILE A 204 10.19 -17.72 -6.40
C ILE A 204 11.33 -16.91 -5.78
N TRP A 205 12.49 -16.97 -6.44
CA TRP A 205 13.70 -16.25 -6.04
C TRP A 205 13.84 -14.89 -6.70
N ARG A 206 13.29 -14.73 -7.90
CA ARG A 206 13.27 -13.46 -8.62
C ARG A 206 11.98 -13.30 -9.39
N LEU A 207 11.40 -12.11 -9.30
CA LEU A 207 10.23 -11.69 -10.04
C LEU A 207 10.48 -10.27 -10.57
N GLU A 208 10.64 -10.13 -11.88
CA GLU A 208 10.98 -8.83 -12.50
C GLU A 208 10.37 -8.67 -13.89
N LYS A 209 10.20 -7.42 -14.35
CA LYS A 209 9.84 -7.13 -15.74
C LYS A 209 11.11 -7.04 -16.57
N THR A 210 11.15 -7.74 -17.69
CA THR A 210 12.29 -7.74 -18.61
C THR A 210 11.84 -7.47 -20.04
N SER A 211 12.73 -6.86 -20.82
CA SER A 211 12.56 -6.64 -22.25
C SER A 211 13.85 -7.03 -22.94
N ASN A 212 13.75 -7.87 -23.98
CA ASN A 212 14.89 -8.33 -24.76
C ASN A 212 14.62 -8.06 -26.25
N VAL A 213 15.66 -7.93 -27.07
CA VAL A 213 15.51 -7.59 -28.52
C VAL A 213 14.57 -8.56 -29.29
N ILE A 214 14.41 -9.79 -28.79
CA ILE A 214 13.58 -10.85 -29.39
C ILE A 214 12.18 -10.94 -28.76
N LEU A 215 12.00 -10.42 -27.54
CA LEU A 215 10.77 -10.54 -26.74
C LEU A 215 10.16 -9.15 -26.52
N THR A 216 8.86 -9.01 -26.79
CA THR A 216 8.08 -7.91 -26.19
C THR A 216 8.23 -7.96 -24.66
N GLU A 217 7.87 -6.89 -23.96
CA GLU A 217 7.88 -6.87 -22.48
C GLU A 217 7.34 -8.20 -21.90
N SER A 218 8.07 -8.76 -20.95
CA SER A 218 7.78 -10.06 -20.34
C SER A 218 8.04 -10.04 -18.84
N ILE A 219 7.35 -10.92 -18.12
CA ILE A 219 7.58 -11.15 -16.69
C ILE A 219 8.55 -12.32 -16.58
N HIS A 220 9.68 -12.06 -15.93
CA HIS A 220 10.71 -13.06 -15.64
C HIS A 220 10.50 -13.59 -14.22
N VAL A 221 10.37 -14.91 -14.10
CA VAL A 221 10.22 -15.65 -12.85
C VAL A 221 11.37 -16.65 -12.75
N LEU A 222 12.24 -16.48 -11.76
CA LEU A 222 13.29 -17.45 -11.42
C LEU A 222 12.80 -18.31 -10.25
N ALA A 223 12.59 -19.60 -10.49
CA ALA A 223 12.17 -20.55 -9.48
C ALA A 223 13.01 -21.83 -9.61
N HIS A 224 13.48 -22.39 -8.50
CA HIS A 224 14.33 -23.60 -8.48
C HIS A 224 15.58 -23.53 -9.40
N GLY A 225 16.08 -22.33 -9.69
CA GLY A 225 17.19 -22.14 -10.62
C GLY A 225 16.83 -22.27 -12.10
N GLU A 226 15.53 -22.38 -12.44
CA GLU A 226 15.03 -22.30 -13.80
C GLU A 226 14.45 -20.90 -14.10
N ASP A 227 14.81 -20.33 -15.25
CA ASP A 227 14.24 -19.08 -15.76
C ASP A 227 12.93 -19.36 -16.53
N HIS A 228 11.86 -18.67 -16.12
CA HIS A 228 10.54 -18.73 -16.76
C HIS A 228 10.13 -17.34 -17.25
N TYR A 229 9.83 -17.21 -18.54
CA TYR A 229 9.38 -15.92 -19.10
C TYR A 229 7.92 -16.01 -19.57
N PHE A 230 7.13 -15.03 -19.17
CA PHE A 230 5.73 -14.88 -19.57
C PHE A 230 5.55 -13.56 -20.31
N SER A 231 5.23 -13.61 -21.60
CA SER A 231 4.88 -12.40 -22.37
C SER A 231 3.38 -12.32 -22.59
N MET A 232 2.84 -11.11 -22.55
CA MET A 232 1.41 -10.85 -22.56
C MET A 232 1.12 -9.71 -23.52
N LEU A 233 0.07 -9.82 -24.34
CA LEU A 233 -0.29 -8.76 -25.29
C LEU A 233 -0.91 -7.54 -24.58
N LEU A 234 -1.64 -7.80 -23.49
CA LEU A 234 -2.36 -6.81 -22.69
C LEU A 234 -2.12 -7.11 -21.20
N HIS A 235 -2.31 -6.10 -20.34
CA HIS A 235 -2.33 -6.23 -18.87
C HIS A 235 -1.03 -6.67 -18.17
N LEU A 236 0.13 -6.67 -18.85
CA LEU A 236 1.41 -7.08 -18.23
C LEU A 236 1.70 -6.38 -16.89
N ASN A 237 1.46 -5.06 -16.83
CA ASN A 237 1.68 -4.28 -15.61
C ASN A 237 0.75 -4.70 -14.48
N GLU A 238 -0.52 -4.97 -14.79
CA GLU A 238 -1.52 -5.42 -13.82
C GLU A 238 -1.20 -6.82 -13.30
N THR A 239 -0.89 -7.76 -14.21
CA THR A 239 -0.49 -9.12 -13.86
C THR A 239 0.73 -9.12 -12.96
N PHE A 240 1.77 -8.34 -13.30
CA PHE A 240 2.97 -8.26 -12.49
C PHE A 240 2.70 -7.77 -11.06
N VAL A 241 1.89 -6.72 -10.91
CA VAL A 241 1.53 -6.20 -9.57
C VAL A 241 0.80 -7.25 -8.75
N ILE A 242 -0.11 -8.01 -9.36
CA ILE A 242 -0.81 -9.11 -8.67
C ILE A 242 0.16 -10.22 -8.28
N MET A 243 1.09 -10.60 -9.17
CA MET A 243 2.13 -11.59 -8.87
C MET A 243 3.04 -11.14 -7.71
N GLU A 244 3.46 -9.88 -7.69
CA GLU A 244 4.28 -9.32 -6.59
C GLU A 244 3.55 -9.39 -5.25
N GLN A 245 2.25 -9.08 -5.23
CA GLN A 245 1.47 -9.13 -4.00
C GLN A 245 1.28 -10.56 -3.49
N LEU A 246 0.97 -11.52 -4.36
CA LEU A 246 0.81 -12.92 -3.98
C LEU A 246 2.14 -13.52 -3.47
N ALA A 247 3.26 -13.20 -4.13
CA ALA A 247 4.60 -13.55 -3.65
C ALA A 247 4.89 -12.93 -2.27
N SER A 248 4.63 -11.63 -2.12
CA SER A 248 4.84 -10.91 -0.85
C SER A 248 4.00 -11.49 0.29
N TYR A 249 2.75 -11.87 0.05
CA TYR A 249 1.87 -12.49 1.04
C TYR A 249 2.37 -13.87 1.45
N SER A 250 2.86 -14.65 0.50
CA SER A 250 3.42 -15.98 0.78
C SER A 250 4.67 -15.89 1.65
N ILE A 251 5.56 -14.93 1.38
CA ILE A 251 6.74 -14.64 2.20
C ILE A 251 6.32 -14.17 3.61
N LYS A 252 5.39 -13.21 3.71
CA LYS A 252 4.88 -12.72 5.02
C LYS A 252 4.32 -13.86 5.86
N ARG A 253 3.50 -14.74 5.26
CA ARG A 253 2.93 -15.92 5.92
C ARG A 253 3.99 -16.90 6.42
N LEU A 254 5.11 -17.03 5.70
CA LEU A 254 6.21 -17.91 6.08
C LEU A 254 7.04 -17.35 7.26
N PHE A 255 7.35 -16.05 7.25
CA PHE A 255 8.28 -15.44 8.20
C PHE A 255 7.64 -14.81 9.44
N ASP A 256 6.39 -14.35 9.34
CA ASP A 256 5.73 -13.55 10.39
C ASP A 256 4.23 -13.90 10.51
N LYS A 257 3.95 -15.05 11.14
CA LYS A 257 2.58 -15.53 11.38
C LYS A 257 1.76 -14.54 12.21
N GLU A 258 2.38 -13.85 13.18
CA GLU A 258 1.68 -12.87 14.01
C GLU A 258 1.32 -11.59 13.23
N ALA A 259 2.21 -11.04 12.39
CA ALA A 259 1.86 -9.89 11.56
C ALA A 259 0.82 -10.25 10.50
N PHE A 260 0.90 -11.47 9.95
CA PHE A 260 -0.10 -11.99 9.01
C PHE A 260 -1.49 -12.14 9.65
N GLU A 261 -1.57 -12.63 10.89
CA GLU A 261 -2.84 -12.77 11.63
C GLU A 261 -3.47 -11.42 12.01
N ASN A 262 -2.64 -10.38 12.21
CA ASN A 262 -3.10 -9.04 12.61
C ASN A 262 -3.57 -8.15 11.45
N GLU A 263 -3.37 -8.55 10.19
CA GLU A 263 -3.97 -7.87 9.02
C GLU A 263 -5.27 -8.59 8.58
N PRO A 264 -6.47 -8.04 8.86
CA PRO A 264 -7.74 -8.72 8.59
C PRO A 264 -7.97 -9.07 7.11
N ALA A 265 -7.36 -8.31 6.20
CA ALA A 265 -7.47 -8.54 4.75
C ALA A 265 -6.56 -9.68 4.25
N LEU A 266 -5.52 -10.05 5.01
CA LEU A 266 -4.57 -11.11 4.64
C LEU A 266 -4.84 -12.42 5.37
N SER A 267 -5.39 -12.35 6.58
CA SER A 267 -5.65 -13.52 7.42
C SER A 267 -6.84 -14.37 6.93
N ASP A 268 -7.76 -13.80 6.15
CA ASP A 268 -8.88 -14.53 5.52
C ASP A 268 -8.61 -14.79 4.02
N PRO A 269 -8.37 -16.05 3.61
CA PRO A 269 -8.19 -16.43 2.21
C PRO A 269 -9.37 -16.09 1.30
N LEU A 270 -10.56 -15.79 1.84
CA LEU A 270 -11.71 -15.30 1.05
C LEU A 270 -11.54 -13.85 0.60
N GLN A 271 -10.65 -13.07 1.23
CA GLN A 271 -10.39 -11.68 0.88
C GLN A 271 -9.32 -11.53 -0.23
N ILE A 272 -8.53 -12.57 -0.49
CA ILE A 272 -7.48 -12.61 -1.54
C ILE A 272 -8.14 -12.77 -2.91
N THR A 273 -8.79 -11.71 -3.37
CA THR A 273 -9.43 -11.60 -4.68
C THR A 273 -8.63 -10.65 -5.56
N LYS A 274 -8.75 -10.75 -6.89
CA LYS A 274 -8.14 -9.80 -7.83
C LYS A 274 -8.41 -8.33 -7.43
N ARG A 275 -9.68 -8.00 -7.12
CA ARG A 275 -10.08 -6.65 -6.70
C ARG A 275 -9.50 -6.25 -5.35
N GLY A 276 -9.46 -7.16 -4.38
CA GLY A 276 -8.86 -6.92 -3.07
C GLY A 276 -7.37 -6.59 -3.20
N LEU A 277 -6.65 -7.37 -4.00
CA LEU A 277 -5.24 -7.16 -4.35
C LEU A 277 -5.02 -5.80 -5.02
N GLU A 278 -5.79 -5.49 -6.07
CA GLU A 278 -5.71 -4.19 -6.74
C GLU A 278 -6.01 -3.00 -5.82
N ALA A 279 -7.02 -3.11 -4.95
CA ALA A 279 -7.38 -2.08 -3.98
C ALA A 279 -6.27 -1.89 -2.93
N HIS A 280 -5.67 -3.00 -2.47
CA HIS A 280 -4.52 -2.98 -1.59
C HIS A 280 -3.30 -2.35 -2.27
N ALA A 281 -3.01 -2.69 -3.53
CA ALA A 281 -1.90 -2.10 -4.29
C ALA A 281 -2.06 -0.59 -4.45
N LYS A 282 -3.27 -0.15 -4.78
CA LYS A 282 -3.61 1.29 -4.88
C LYS A 282 -3.47 1.99 -3.52
N SER A 283 -3.88 1.34 -2.44
CA SER A 283 -3.76 1.90 -1.07
C SER A 283 -2.31 1.95 -0.58
N GLU A 284 -1.50 0.94 -0.87
CA GLU A 284 -0.04 0.94 -0.64
C GLU A 284 0.65 2.05 -1.43
N GLN A 285 0.34 2.19 -2.73
CA GLN A 285 0.90 3.26 -3.56
C GLN A 285 0.49 4.64 -3.05
N PHE A 286 -0.77 4.81 -2.67
CA PHE A 286 -1.29 6.04 -2.07
C PHE A 286 -0.56 6.39 -0.76
N ARG A 287 -0.46 5.46 0.17
CA ARG A 287 0.26 5.63 1.44
C ARG A 287 1.74 5.97 1.22
N THR A 288 2.40 5.24 0.32
CA THR A 288 3.83 5.45 0.02
C THR A 288 4.07 6.80 -0.62
N PHE A 289 3.25 7.20 -1.60
CA PHE A 289 3.39 8.46 -2.32
C PHE A 289 3.21 9.67 -1.39
N PHE A 290 2.16 9.66 -0.56
CA PHE A 290 1.85 10.74 0.37
C PHE A 290 2.49 10.58 1.76
N ARG A 291 3.23 9.49 2.00
CA ARG A 291 3.87 9.12 3.28
C ARG A 291 2.91 9.09 4.47
N LEU A 292 1.72 8.53 4.25
CA LEU A 292 0.64 8.46 5.24
C LEU A 292 0.82 7.28 6.20
N PRO A 293 0.12 7.26 7.36
CA PRO A 293 0.07 6.12 8.28
C PRO A 293 -0.36 4.82 7.61
N LYS A 294 0.05 3.68 8.19
CA LYS A 294 -0.20 2.34 7.61
C LYS A 294 -1.69 1.99 7.59
N GLU A 295 -2.47 2.61 8.46
CA GLU A 295 -3.90 2.38 8.65
C GLU A 295 -4.75 3.07 7.57
N GLU A 296 -4.18 4.02 6.82
CA GLU A 296 -4.91 4.76 5.79
C GLU A 296 -5.12 3.94 4.53
N ASN A 297 -6.38 3.72 4.18
CA ASN A 297 -6.76 3.07 2.93
C ASN A 297 -7.33 4.09 1.95
N LEU A 298 -7.04 3.89 0.67
CA LEU A 298 -7.56 4.75 -0.38
C LEU A 298 -9.05 4.46 -0.59
N LEU A 299 -9.90 5.44 -0.36
CA LEU A 299 -11.35 5.32 -0.47
C LEU A 299 -11.85 5.77 -1.85
N GLU A 300 -11.45 6.96 -2.28
CA GLU A 300 -11.91 7.55 -3.54
C GLU A 300 -10.78 8.27 -4.28
N VAL A 301 -10.83 8.23 -5.61
CA VAL A 301 -9.93 8.98 -6.50
C VAL A 301 -10.75 9.75 -7.50
N HIS A 302 -10.52 11.05 -7.59
CA HIS A 302 -11.21 11.94 -8.53
C HIS A 302 -10.21 12.75 -9.34
N GLU A 303 -10.31 12.69 -10.67
CA GLU A 303 -9.56 13.61 -11.53
C GLU A 303 -10.10 15.03 -11.35
N SER A 304 -9.18 15.99 -11.23
CA SER A 304 -9.54 17.39 -11.04
C SER A 304 -8.40 18.32 -11.41
N PHE A 305 -8.73 19.61 -11.50
CA PHE A 305 -7.75 20.67 -11.54
C PHE A 305 -7.71 21.39 -10.20
N LEU A 306 -6.52 21.52 -9.61
CA LEU A 306 -6.29 22.34 -8.43
C LEU A 306 -5.85 23.74 -8.87
N TRP A 307 -6.56 24.77 -8.40
CA TRP A 307 -6.08 26.15 -8.52
C TRP A 307 -4.87 26.35 -7.62
N VAL A 308 -3.74 26.71 -8.22
CA VAL A 308 -2.50 26.95 -7.52
C VAL A 308 -2.31 28.46 -7.33
N PRO A 309 -2.42 28.99 -6.10
CA PRO A 309 -2.52 30.44 -5.88
C PRO A 309 -1.33 31.25 -6.37
N PHE A 310 -0.11 30.69 -6.26
CA PHE A 310 1.14 31.38 -6.57
C PHE A 310 1.49 31.38 -8.06
N SER A 311 1.02 30.40 -8.81
CA SER A 311 1.29 30.31 -10.24
C SER A 311 0.13 30.81 -11.10
N HIS A 312 -1.01 31.12 -10.48
CA HIS A 312 -2.23 31.59 -11.13
C HIS A 312 -2.72 30.69 -12.27
N PHE A 313 -2.48 29.37 -12.17
CA PHE A 313 -2.97 28.39 -13.13
C PHE A 313 -3.54 27.15 -12.45
N ASN A 314 -4.39 26.44 -13.20
CA ASN A 314 -5.01 25.19 -12.81
C ASN A 314 -4.07 24.02 -13.12
N THR A 315 -3.65 23.28 -12.10
CA THR A 315 -2.80 22.10 -12.25
C THR A 315 -3.67 20.86 -12.34
N LEU A 316 -3.54 20.09 -13.42
CA LEU A 316 -4.22 18.81 -13.59
C LEU A 316 -3.64 17.76 -12.62
N GLY A 317 -4.51 17.04 -11.94
CA GLY A 317 -4.11 15.99 -11.03
C GLY A 317 -5.27 15.15 -10.51
N LYS A 318 -5.02 14.44 -9.42
CA LYS A 318 -5.95 13.54 -8.77
C LYS A 318 -6.15 13.96 -7.32
N ILE A 319 -7.40 14.07 -6.91
CA ILE A 319 -7.81 14.11 -5.51
C ILE A 319 -7.88 12.67 -5.03
N CYS A 320 -7.18 12.36 -3.95
CA CYS A 320 -7.19 11.06 -3.30
C CYS A 320 -7.75 11.24 -1.89
N LEU A 321 -8.79 10.48 -1.57
CA LEU A 321 -9.50 10.54 -0.30
C LEU A 321 -9.21 9.29 0.52
N SER A 322 -8.93 9.48 1.80
CA SER A 322 -8.79 8.42 2.80
C SER A 322 -9.63 8.76 4.02
N GLU A 323 -9.55 7.95 5.08
CA GLU A 323 -10.37 8.14 6.28
C GLU A 323 -10.01 9.47 6.96
N ASN A 324 -8.71 9.74 7.12
CA ASN A 324 -8.23 10.91 7.85
C ASN A 324 -7.56 11.97 6.96
N TYR A 325 -7.38 11.74 5.66
CA TYR A 325 -6.69 12.68 4.77
C TYR A 325 -7.41 12.93 3.44
N LEU A 326 -7.38 14.20 3.04
CA LEU A 326 -7.67 14.68 1.69
C LEU A 326 -6.34 15.06 1.03
N CYS A 327 -5.96 14.34 -0.01
CA CYS A 327 -4.71 14.56 -0.71
C CYS A 327 -4.97 14.99 -2.15
N PHE A 328 -4.03 15.74 -2.73
CA PHE A 328 -3.99 16.04 -4.16
C PHE A 328 -2.58 15.81 -4.70
N ALA A 329 -2.47 15.17 -5.85
CA ALA A 329 -1.23 15.05 -6.60
C ALA A 329 -1.42 15.45 -8.06
N SER A 330 -0.55 16.33 -8.55
CA SER A 330 -0.42 16.64 -9.97
C SER A 330 -0.15 15.37 -10.81
N GLN A 331 -0.54 15.38 -12.08
CA GLN A 331 -0.45 14.20 -12.96
C GLN A 331 0.98 13.63 -13.09
N ASP A 332 2.00 14.49 -13.07
CA ASP A 332 3.41 14.06 -13.09
C ASP A 332 4.01 13.81 -11.69
N GLY A 333 3.22 14.01 -10.63
CA GLY A 333 3.61 13.87 -9.23
C GLY A 333 4.66 14.87 -8.73
N SER A 334 5.17 15.75 -9.60
CA SER A 334 6.36 16.57 -9.36
C SER A 334 6.05 18.07 -9.30
N GLN A 335 5.01 18.52 -9.99
CA GLN A 335 4.61 19.92 -10.02
C GLN A 335 4.05 20.38 -8.68
N CYS A 336 3.13 19.60 -8.12
CA CYS A 336 2.47 19.93 -6.87
C CYS A 336 1.83 18.69 -6.24
N HIS A 337 1.98 18.54 -4.93
CA HIS A 337 1.06 17.76 -4.12
C HIS A 337 0.75 18.44 -2.79
N VAL A 338 -0.40 18.09 -2.23
CA VAL A 338 -0.92 18.63 -0.97
C VAL A 338 -1.50 17.49 -0.15
N ILE A 339 -1.27 17.52 1.15
CA ILE A 339 -1.78 16.54 2.11
C ILE A 339 -2.55 17.31 3.18
N ILE A 340 -3.87 17.18 3.22
CA ILE A 340 -4.72 17.92 4.15
C ILE A 340 -5.35 16.93 5.12
N PRO A 341 -4.95 16.93 6.40
CA PRO A 341 -5.67 16.16 7.40
C PRO A 341 -7.13 16.62 7.49
N MET A 342 -8.08 15.70 7.61
CA MET A 342 -9.51 16.00 7.68
C MET A 342 -9.87 16.91 8.85
N ARG A 343 -9.12 16.84 9.97
CA ARG A 343 -9.28 17.75 11.11
C ARG A 343 -8.97 19.22 10.80
N GLU A 344 -8.19 19.49 9.76
CA GLU A 344 -7.86 20.85 9.32
C GLU A 344 -8.92 21.41 8.38
N VAL A 345 -9.81 20.56 7.84
CA VAL A 345 -10.89 21.00 6.96
C VAL A 345 -12.01 21.60 7.80
N VAL A 346 -12.29 22.89 7.56
CA VAL A 346 -13.29 23.68 8.28
C VAL A 346 -14.64 23.65 7.57
N ASN A 347 -14.63 23.81 6.25
CA ASN A 347 -15.84 23.85 5.45
C ASN A 347 -15.56 23.40 4.01
N VAL A 348 -16.62 23.01 3.31
CA VAL A 348 -16.60 22.66 1.89
C VAL A 348 -17.76 23.35 1.20
N GLU A 349 -17.44 24.30 0.32
CA GLU A 349 -18.42 25.07 -0.45
C GLU A 349 -18.51 24.57 -1.89
N LYS A 350 -19.72 24.68 -2.43
CA LYS A 350 -20.06 24.39 -3.82
C LYS A 350 -20.37 25.74 -4.46
N PRO A 351 -19.42 26.39 -5.17
CA PRO A 351 -19.60 27.75 -5.66
C PRO A 351 -20.81 27.88 -6.61
N ASP A 352 -21.05 26.91 -7.52
CA ASP A 352 -22.25 26.83 -8.36
C ASP A 352 -22.52 25.39 -8.81
N SER A 353 -23.79 25.00 -8.95
CA SER A 353 -24.19 23.64 -9.37
C SER A 353 -23.73 23.27 -10.79
N SER A 354 -23.52 24.27 -11.64
CA SER A 354 -23.03 24.16 -13.02
C SER A 354 -21.50 24.08 -13.12
N SER A 355 -20.76 24.60 -12.14
CA SER A 355 -19.31 24.81 -12.22
C SER A 355 -18.46 23.56 -12.04
N ARG A 356 -19.06 22.42 -11.62
CA ARG A 356 -18.36 21.18 -11.22
C ARG A 356 -17.10 21.46 -10.36
N ALA A 357 -17.20 22.48 -9.53
CA ALA A 357 -16.12 22.98 -8.70
C ALA A 357 -16.44 22.79 -7.22
N LEU A 358 -15.37 22.67 -6.43
CA LEU A 358 -15.41 22.44 -5.00
C LEU A 358 -14.36 23.33 -4.35
N THR A 359 -14.74 24.10 -3.34
CA THR A 359 -13.79 24.87 -2.54
C THR A 359 -13.69 24.28 -1.15
N VAL A 360 -12.51 23.80 -0.79
CA VAL A 360 -12.21 23.24 0.53
C VAL A 360 -11.53 24.30 1.37
N TYR A 361 -12.16 24.71 2.45
CA TYR A 361 -11.63 25.67 3.41
C TYR A 361 -10.86 24.93 4.50
N VAL A 362 -9.60 25.31 4.66
CA VAL A 362 -8.68 24.73 5.62
C VAL A 362 -8.37 25.77 6.70
N ARG A 363 -8.14 25.32 7.93
CA ARG A 363 -7.74 26.14 9.07
C ARG A 363 -6.55 27.04 8.69
N GLY A 364 -6.55 28.28 9.19
CA GLY A 364 -5.56 29.30 8.81
C GLY A 364 -5.95 30.15 7.59
N LYS A 365 -7.25 30.27 7.29
CA LYS A 365 -7.84 31.12 6.22
C LYS A 365 -7.38 30.75 4.81
N ARG A 366 -7.12 29.47 4.54
CA ARG A 366 -6.75 28.98 3.20
C ARG A 366 -7.94 28.28 2.55
N ALA A 367 -8.12 28.51 1.25
CA ALA A 367 -9.14 27.85 0.45
C ALA A 367 -8.46 27.16 -0.73
N MET A 368 -8.75 25.89 -0.94
CA MET A 368 -8.28 25.12 -2.09
C MET A 368 -9.44 24.88 -3.04
N ARG A 369 -9.30 25.41 -4.25
CA ARG A 369 -10.34 25.32 -5.27
C ARG A 369 -10.00 24.20 -6.24
N PHE A 370 -10.87 23.22 -6.30
CA PHE A 370 -10.85 22.14 -7.27
C PHE A 370 -11.91 22.40 -8.35
N SER A 371 -11.58 22.18 -9.61
CA SER A 371 -12.51 22.29 -10.73
C SER A 371 -12.53 21.04 -11.60
N GLU A 372 -13.61 20.90 -12.39
CA GLU A 372 -13.87 19.75 -13.26
C GLU A 372 -13.93 18.40 -12.54
N VAL A 373 -14.37 18.41 -11.29
CA VAL A 373 -14.47 17.19 -10.47
C VAL A 373 -15.69 16.38 -10.90
N ARG A 374 -15.49 15.13 -11.32
CA ARG A 374 -16.59 14.18 -11.55
C ARG A 374 -17.27 13.85 -10.22
N ASP A 375 -18.59 13.71 -10.23
CA ASP A 375 -19.38 13.42 -9.02
C ASP A 375 -19.08 14.36 -7.83
N TYR A 376 -18.76 15.62 -8.09
CA TYR A 376 -18.34 16.61 -7.08
C TYR A 376 -19.32 16.72 -5.89
N GLN A 377 -20.61 16.42 -6.09
CA GLN A 377 -21.61 16.40 -5.02
C GLN A 377 -21.35 15.30 -3.99
N ARG A 378 -21.03 14.08 -4.47
CA ARG A 378 -20.68 12.94 -3.63
C ARG A 378 -19.37 13.23 -2.89
N LEU A 379 -18.36 13.71 -3.58
CA LEU A 379 -17.08 14.07 -2.96
C LEU A 379 -17.27 15.13 -1.87
N ALA A 380 -18.01 16.20 -2.16
CA ALA A 380 -18.28 17.27 -1.19
C ALA A 380 -19.00 16.76 0.06
N ASN A 381 -19.96 15.85 -0.12
CA ASN A 381 -20.69 15.27 1.00
C ASN A 381 -19.81 14.34 1.83
N THR A 382 -18.95 13.55 1.18
CA THR A 382 -17.99 12.65 1.85
C THR A 382 -16.94 13.43 2.64
N ILE A 383 -16.41 14.53 2.09
CA ILE A 383 -15.50 15.40 2.84
C ILE A 383 -16.26 16.01 4.02
N ARG A 384 -17.47 16.57 3.79
CA ARG A 384 -18.26 17.20 4.86
C ARG A 384 -18.62 16.25 5.99
N SER A 385 -18.96 14.99 5.70
CA SER A 385 -19.24 13.98 6.72
C SER A 385 -18.01 13.60 7.54
N ARG A 386 -16.80 13.94 7.08
CA ARG A 386 -15.52 13.63 7.73
C ARG A 386 -14.83 14.85 8.35
N CYS A 387 -15.29 16.06 8.03
CA CYS A 387 -14.80 17.30 8.63
C CYS A 387 -15.05 17.31 10.15
N GLY A 388 -14.05 17.73 10.92
CA GLY A 388 -14.22 18.05 12.34
C GLY A 388 -14.33 16.86 13.31
N ILE A 389 -14.31 15.61 12.84
CA ILE A 389 -14.46 14.42 13.69
C ILE A 389 -13.28 14.24 14.68
N SER A 390 -12.10 14.79 14.39
CA SER A 390 -10.91 14.67 15.27
C SER A 390 -10.41 16.00 15.86
N ALA A 391 -11.20 17.08 15.79
CA ALA A 391 -10.80 18.38 16.36
C ALA A 391 -11.18 18.47 17.86
N SER A 392 -10.32 17.96 18.75
CA SER A 392 -10.47 18.23 20.19
C SER A 392 -10.08 19.69 20.52
N PRO A 393 -10.75 20.39 21.46
CA PRO A 393 -10.70 21.86 21.56
C PRO A 393 -9.43 22.47 22.18
N GLN A 394 -8.39 21.70 22.50
CA GLN A 394 -7.33 22.17 23.41
C GLN A 394 -6.09 22.80 22.74
N HIS A 395 -5.92 22.73 21.42
CA HIS A 395 -4.75 23.32 20.74
C HIS A 395 -4.96 24.71 20.11
N SER A 396 -6.15 25.30 20.24
CA SER A 396 -6.44 26.63 19.68
C SER A 396 -5.63 27.77 20.33
N ALA A 397 -5.03 27.56 21.51
CA ALA A 397 -4.29 28.60 22.22
C ALA A 397 -2.77 28.62 21.94
N SER A 398 -2.16 27.53 21.47
CA SER A 398 -0.69 27.45 21.33
C SER A 398 -0.16 28.04 20.02
N SER A 399 -0.98 28.09 18.96
CA SER A 399 -0.56 28.67 17.66
C SER A 399 -0.60 30.20 17.64
N GLU A 400 -1.32 30.84 18.57
CA GLU A 400 -1.26 32.31 18.73
C GLU A 400 0.00 32.76 19.48
N ALA A 401 0.53 31.93 20.39
CA ALA A 401 1.76 32.24 21.14
C ALA A 401 3.02 32.31 20.24
N ILE A 402 3.15 31.40 19.28
CA ILE A 402 4.28 31.37 18.33
C ILE A 402 4.25 32.59 17.38
N ARG A 403 3.06 33.16 17.14
CA ARG A 403 2.90 34.37 16.32
C ARG A 403 3.32 35.63 17.09
N GLY A 404 3.12 35.65 18.41
CA GLY A 404 3.50 36.76 19.28
C GLY A 404 5.01 36.94 19.42
N GLU A 405 5.78 35.84 19.51
CA GLU A 405 7.24 35.89 19.69
C GLU A 405 8.00 36.30 18.43
N CYS A 406 7.52 35.95 17.23
CA CYS A 406 8.12 36.45 15.99
C CYS A 406 7.76 37.91 15.67
N GLN A 407 6.67 38.43 16.23
CA GLN A 407 6.27 39.83 16.04
C GLN A 407 7.02 40.77 17.00
N SER A 408 7.40 40.30 18.19
CA SER A 408 8.17 41.09 19.18
C SER A 408 9.63 41.30 18.78
N LEU A 409 10.23 40.35 18.02
CA LEU A 409 11.61 40.45 17.55
C LEU A 409 11.81 41.44 16.38
N ILE A 410 10.72 41.99 15.82
CA ILE A 410 10.77 42.97 14.72
C ILE A 410 10.64 44.42 15.23
N ASN A 411 10.20 44.63 16.48
CA ASN A 411 9.93 45.97 17.01
C ASN A 411 10.95 46.49 18.05
N HIS A 412 12.08 45.80 18.29
CA HIS A 412 13.10 46.24 19.26
C HIS A 412 14.40 46.76 18.64
N PHE A 413 14.25 47.70 17.70
CA PHE A 413 15.26 48.72 17.45
C PHE A 413 14.58 50.09 17.49
N GLU A 414 14.33 50.59 18.69
CA GLU A 414 14.39 52.01 19.08
C GLU A 414 14.00 52.16 20.57
N ASP A 415 14.79 52.99 21.26
CA ASP A 415 14.60 53.62 22.57
C ASP A 415 14.72 52.85 23.91
N ASN A 416 15.94 53.00 24.46
CA ASN A 416 16.35 53.39 25.82
C ASN A 416 16.04 52.49 27.05
N PRO A 417 17.01 52.33 27.98
CA PRO A 417 16.93 51.43 29.10
C PRO A 417 16.39 52.14 30.33
N ASP A 418 15.46 51.53 31.03
CA ASP A 418 15.44 51.50 32.50
C ASP A 418 14.32 50.55 32.93
N ASP A 419 14.62 49.79 33.99
CA ASP A 419 13.67 49.07 34.84
C ASP A 419 13.34 47.61 34.47
N VAL A 420 14.23 46.68 34.86
CA VAL A 420 13.79 45.40 35.44
C VAL A 420 14.75 44.98 36.55
N THR A 421 14.41 45.35 37.78
CA THR A 421 15.04 44.84 39.00
C THR A 421 14.28 43.60 39.48
N LEU A 422 15.00 42.47 39.58
CA LEU A 422 14.83 41.31 40.48
C LEU A 422 13.41 40.76 40.74
N MET A 423 13.21 39.47 40.47
CA MET A 423 12.87 38.48 41.51
C MET A 423 13.25 37.06 41.08
N VAL A 424 14.25 36.50 41.77
CA VAL A 424 14.64 35.09 41.76
C VAL A 424 13.75 34.36 42.75
N GLY A 425 13.07 33.30 42.30
CA GLY A 425 12.36 32.34 43.14
C GLY A 425 12.70 30.91 42.72
N GLN A 426 13.31 30.14 43.64
CA GLN A 426 13.71 28.74 43.49
C GLN A 426 12.54 27.74 43.62
N LYS A 427 12.77 26.50 43.11
CA LYS A 427 12.10 25.19 43.31
C LYS A 427 10.82 24.92 42.50
N ASP A 428 10.61 23.78 41.81
CA ASP A 428 11.03 22.38 42.04
C ASP A 428 11.43 21.64 40.74
N SER A 429 12.43 20.76 40.83
CA SER A 429 12.93 19.88 39.76
C SER A 429 12.38 18.45 39.93
N SER A 430 12.09 17.78 38.79
CA SER A 430 11.91 16.33 38.56
C SER A 430 10.58 15.80 38.00
N LYS A 431 9.55 16.62 37.75
CA LYS A 431 8.24 16.12 37.22
C LYS A 431 7.71 16.75 35.94
N ALA A 432 8.32 17.83 35.45
CA ALA A 432 7.80 18.55 34.29
C ALA A 432 8.37 17.98 32.98
N VAL A 433 7.48 17.66 32.03
CA VAL A 433 7.81 17.41 30.62
C VAL A 433 8.46 18.68 30.07
N SER A 434 9.57 18.53 29.33
CA SER A 434 10.25 19.70 28.76
C SER A 434 9.40 20.30 27.62
N THR A 435 9.06 21.57 27.74
CA THR A 435 8.19 22.29 26.81
C THR A 435 8.95 22.97 25.65
N GLU A 436 10.27 22.92 25.65
CA GLU A 436 11.17 23.57 24.68
C GLU A 436 12.22 22.60 24.14
N ALA A 437 12.79 22.89 22.97
CA ALA A 437 13.86 22.09 22.38
C ALA A 437 15.19 22.27 23.14
N LEU A 438 15.99 21.22 23.30
CA LEU A 438 17.18 21.33 24.14
C LEU A 438 18.24 22.29 23.57
N MET A 439 18.29 22.51 22.26
CA MET A 439 19.21 23.51 21.69
C MET A 439 18.86 24.95 22.06
N THR A 440 17.59 25.30 22.26
CA THR A 440 17.25 26.68 22.68
C THR A 440 17.71 26.95 24.11
N VAL A 441 17.84 25.90 24.93
CA VAL A 441 18.28 25.97 26.33
C VAL A 441 19.80 25.90 26.49
N PHE A 442 20.49 25.13 25.62
CA PHE A 442 21.90 24.75 25.82
C PHE A 442 22.88 25.24 24.73
N HIS A 443 22.55 26.31 23.99
CA HIS A 443 23.42 26.84 22.93
C HIS A 443 24.85 27.12 23.45
N PRO A 444 25.89 26.47 22.88
CA PRO A 444 27.27 26.84 23.18
C PRO A 444 27.55 28.24 22.65
N GLN A 445 27.88 29.18 23.54
CA GLN A 445 28.37 30.50 23.17
C GLN A 445 29.82 30.39 22.67
N ASP A 446 30.04 29.86 21.47
CA ASP A 446 31.33 29.98 20.78
C ASP A 446 31.35 31.31 20.01
N VAL A 447 31.68 32.38 20.73
CA VAL A 447 31.55 33.78 20.28
C VAL A 447 32.59 34.20 19.22
N GLU A 448 33.56 33.36 18.86
CA GLU A 448 34.75 33.84 18.13
C GLU A 448 34.84 33.48 16.63
N ASN A 449 33.91 32.70 16.05
CA ASN A 449 33.94 32.33 14.61
C ASN A 449 32.59 32.49 13.86
N LEU A 450 31.73 33.38 14.36
CA LEU A 450 30.29 33.38 14.06
C LEU A 450 29.86 33.95 12.69
N ASP A 451 30.65 34.80 12.03
CA ASP A 451 30.09 35.64 10.94
C ASP A 451 29.69 34.85 9.66
N PRO A 452 30.53 33.96 9.08
CA PRO A 452 30.17 33.24 7.85
C PRO A 452 29.11 32.14 8.07
N LYS A 453 29.15 31.48 9.24
CA LYS A 453 28.22 30.39 9.58
C LYS A 453 26.82 30.94 9.87
N MET A 454 26.73 32.02 10.66
CA MET A 454 25.46 32.69 10.94
C MET A 454 24.86 33.29 9.67
N LEU A 455 25.68 33.92 8.81
CA LEU A 455 25.19 34.45 7.54
C LEU A 455 24.60 33.34 6.66
N LYS A 456 25.27 32.18 6.58
CA LYS A 456 24.77 31.03 5.82
C LYS A 456 23.44 30.50 6.39
N GLU A 457 23.29 30.43 7.72
CA GLU A 457 22.01 30.04 8.34
C GLU A 457 20.90 31.07 8.05
N LYS A 458 21.16 32.38 8.22
CA LYS A 458 20.20 33.43 7.88
C LYS A 458 19.78 33.41 6.40
N MET A 459 20.70 33.14 5.48
CA MET A 459 20.38 33.00 4.06
C MET A 459 19.45 31.81 3.79
N LYS A 460 19.64 30.70 4.50
CA LYS A 460 18.72 29.56 4.41
C LYS A 460 17.35 29.94 4.99
N GLU A 461 17.29 30.59 6.15
CA GLU A 461 16.03 31.03 6.76
C GLU A 461 15.23 31.96 5.83
N GLN A 462 15.89 32.94 5.23
CA GLN A 462 15.28 33.83 4.24
C GLN A 462 14.72 33.06 3.04
N SER A 463 15.48 32.07 2.53
CA SER A 463 15.03 31.23 1.42
C SER A 463 13.77 30.43 1.78
N TRP A 464 13.70 29.91 3.01
CA TRP A 464 12.50 29.23 3.53
C TRP A 464 11.33 30.18 3.77
N ASN A 465 11.57 31.40 4.27
CA ASN A 465 10.52 32.39 4.47
C ASN A 465 9.89 32.84 3.14
N ILE A 466 10.70 33.04 2.10
CA ILE A 466 10.22 33.29 0.74
C ILE A 466 9.36 32.10 0.28
N HIS A 467 9.84 30.87 0.48
CA HIS A 467 9.09 29.67 0.13
C HIS A 467 7.74 29.60 0.88
N PHE A 468 7.72 29.88 2.18
CA PHE A 468 6.48 29.87 2.97
C PHE A 468 5.50 30.96 2.55
N SER A 469 6.00 32.12 2.12
CA SER A 469 5.15 33.19 1.60
C SER A 469 4.45 32.81 0.29
N GLU A 470 5.12 32.02 -0.56
CA GLU A 470 4.63 31.63 -1.89
C GLU A 470 3.79 30.34 -1.82
N TYR A 471 4.28 29.31 -1.13
CA TYR A 471 3.71 27.95 -1.11
C TYR A 471 2.97 27.60 0.19
N GLY A 472 3.06 28.46 1.21
CA GLY A 472 2.50 28.23 2.53
C GLY A 472 3.42 27.58 3.54
N ARG A 473 2.94 27.51 4.78
CA ARG A 473 3.61 26.89 5.92
C ARG A 473 2.65 25.95 6.65
N GLY A 474 3.16 24.90 7.27
CA GLY A 474 2.39 23.92 8.01
C GLY A 474 1.69 22.88 7.13
N THR A 475 0.65 22.24 7.68
CA THR A 475 0.00 21.04 7.11
C THR A 475 -0.63 21.25 5.75
N SER A 476 -1.01 22.48 5.37
CA SER A 476 -1.60 22.79 4.05
C SER A 476 -0.59 23.35 3.04
N MET A 477 0.72 23.20 3.29
CA MET A 477 1.77 23.67 2.39
C MET A 477 1.74 22.90 1.06
N PHE A 478 1.95 23.61 -0.04
CA PHE A 478 2.11 23.01 -1.36
C PHE A 478 3.52 22.46 -1.49
N PHE A 479 3.65 21.14 -1.58
CA PHE A 479 4.95 20.51 -1.79
C PHE A 479 5.25 20.40 -3.28
N ASN A 480 6.44 20.88 -3.67
CA ASN A 480 6.87 20.87 -5.06
C ASN A 480 8.38 20.65 -5.19
N ARG A 481 8.89 20.71 -6.42
CA ARG A 481 10.32 20.59 -6.70
C ARG A 481 11.18 21.62 -5.96
N LYS A 482 10.73 22.87 -5.82
CA LYS A 482 11.47 23.90 -5.08
C LYS A 482 11.58 23.55 -3.59
N THR A 483 10.54 22.97 -2.98
CA THR A 483 10.60 22.46 -1.61
C THR A 483 11.71 21.41 -1.47
N ARG A 484 11.77 20.46 -2.42
CA ARG A 484 12.82 19.43 -2.45
C ARG A 484 14.22 20.03 -2.61
N ASP A 485 14.37 21.01 -3.50
CA ASP A 485 15.65 21.68 -3.73
C ASP A 485 16.13 22.44 -2.49
N LEU A 486 15.22 23.07 -1.72
CA LEU A 486 15.53 23.70 -0.44
C LEU A 486 15.98 22.70 0.62
N ILE A 487 15.31 21.55 0.71
CA ILE A 487 15.71 20.46 1.62
C ILE A 487 17.13 19.99 1.28
N VAL A 488 17.44 19.78 -0.01
CA VAL A 488 18.77 19.35 -0.47
C VAL A 488 19.86 20.39 -0.17
N ARG A 489 19.53 21.69 -0.26
CA ARG A 489 20.44 22.79 0.14
C ARG A 489 20.64 22.91 1.65
N GLY A 490 19.80 22.24 2.43
CA GLY A 490 19.86 22.15 3.88
C GLY A 490 18.79 22.99 4.58
N VAL A 491 18.22 22.42 5.64
CA VAL A 491 17.23 23.07 6.49
C VAL A 491 17.92 23.92 7.57
N PRO A 492 17.51 25.19 7.78
CA PRO A 492 17.98 26.03 8.87
C PRO A 492 17.76 25.36 10.22
N GLU A 493 18.70 25.56 11.13
CA GLU A 493 18.63 25.00 12.49
C GLU A 493 17.29 25.28 13.18
N ALA A 494 16.86 26.54 13.17
CA ALA A 494 15.63 27.01 13.81
C ALA A 494 14.34 26.37 13.24
N LEU A 495 14.39 25.85 12.00
CA LEU A 495 13.23 25.26 11.33
C LEU A 495 13.23 23.73 11.36
N ARG A 496 14.28 23.07 11.88
CA ARG A 496 14.39 21.61 11.83
C ARG A 496 13.24 20.92 12.55
N GLY A 497 12.95 21.28 13.80
CA GLY A 497 11.87 20.66 14.58
C GLY A 497 10.51 20.73 13.88
N GLU A 498 10.11 21.94 13.47
CA GLU A 498 8.85 22.16 12.75
C GLU A 498 8.78 21.37 11.44
N LEU A 499 9.80 21.45 10.60
CA LEU A 499 9.80 20.79 9.29
C LEU A 499 9.91 19.28 9.40
N TRP A 500 10.62 18.76 10.41
CA TRP A 500 10.64 17.33 10.70
C TRP A 500 9.27 16.85 11.13
N MET A 501 8.59 17.56 12.03
CA MET A 501 7.22 17.23 12.44
C MET A 501 6.24 17.25 11.27
N LEU A 502 6.38 18.22 10.37
CA LEU A 502 5.56 18.36 9.17
C LEU A 502 5.82 17.25 8.15
N PHE A 503 7.08 17.05 7.72
CA PHE A 503 7.42 16.11 6.64
C PHE A 503 7.38 14.65 7.06
N SER A 504 7.55 14.37 8.34
CA SER A 504 7.30 13.04 8.89
C SER A 504 5.82 12.80 9.17
N GLY A 505 4.93 13.78 9.04
CA GLY A 505 3.52 13.62 9.44
C GLY A 505 3.30 13.44 10.95
N ALA A 506 4.34 13.43 11.78
CA ALA A 506 4.24 13.28 13.24
C ALA A 506 3.39 14.39 13.89
N VAL A 507 3.33 15.58 13.28
CA VAL A 507 2.40 16.64 13.69
C VAL A 507 0.94 16.18 13.68
N ASN A 508 0.59 15.26 12.77
CA ASN A 508 -0.74 14.70 12.67
C ASN A 508 -1.02 13.66 13.74
N ASP A 509 -0.05 12.77 13.96
CA ASP A 509 -0.15 11.69 14.93
C ASP A 509 -0.28 12.28 16.34
N MET A 510 0.53 13.29 16.67
CA MET A 510 0.43 14.03 17.92
C MET A 510 -0.93 14.72 18.10
N ALA A 511 -1.39 15.47 17.09
CA ALA A 511 -2.64 16.23 17.19
C ALA A 511 -3.90 15.35 17.27
N THR A 512 -3.82 14.08 16.86
CA THR A 512 -4.94 13.12 16.96
C THR A 512 -4.94 12.33 18.26
N HIS A 513 -3.88 12.43 19.06
CA HIS A 513 -3.69 11.68 20.31
C HIS A 513 -3.35 12.63 21.49
N PRO A 514 -4.21 13.60 21.82
CA PRO A 514 -3.93 14.54 22.90
C PRO A 514 -3.81 13.83 24.24
N GLY A 515 -2.72 14.10 24.98
CA GLY A 515 -2.46 13.50 26.30
C GLY A 515 -1.82 12.11 26.25
N TYR A 516 -1.73 11.48 25.08
CA TYR A 516 -1.25 10.10 24.94
C TYR A 516 0.19 9.90 25.42
N TYR A 517 1.10 10.83 25.08
CA TYR A 517 2.48 10.75 25.55
C TYR A 517 2.58 10.86 27.07
N THR A 518 1.83 11.79 27.67
CA THR A 518 1.78 11.96 29.13
C THR A 518 1.30 10.69 29.83
N GLU A 519 0.21 10.08 29.34
CA GLU A 519 -0.31 8.82 29.86
C GLU A 519 0.72 7.68 29.74
N LEU A 520 1.43 7.58 28.61
CA LEU A 520 2.48 6.57 28.43
C LEU A 520 3.66 6.76 29.38
N VAL A 521 4.09 8.00 29.61
CA VAL A 521 5.14 8.30 30.58
C VAL A 521 4.69 7.87 31.97
N GLU A 522 3.47 8.21 32.38
CA GLU A 522 2.91 7.81 33.67
C GLU A 522 2.84 6.29 33.85
N GLN A 523 2.41 5.57 32.81
CA GLN A 523 2.27 4.10 32.86
C GLN A 523 3.61 3.36 32.80
N SER A 524 4.59 3.92 32.10
CA SER A 524 5.90 3.27 31.94
C SER A 524 6.86 3.57 33.09
N LEU A 525 6.58 4.59 33.91
CA LEU A 525 7.36 4.91 35.11
C LEU A 525 7.41 3.73 36.09
N GLY A 526 8.63 3.36 36.50
CA GLY A 526 8.85 2.30 37.47
C GLY A 526 8.73 0.87 36.91
N THR A 527 8.46 0.72 35.62
CA THR A 527 8.55 -0.60 34.97
C THR A 527 10.01 -1.04 34.87
N SER A 528 10.28 -2.31 35.20
CA SER A 528 11.60 -2.93 35.03
C SER A 528 11.47 -4.02 33.98
N THR A 529 12.07 -3.78 32.83
CA THR A 529 12.12 -4.65 31.68
C THR A 529 13.55 -4.68 31.14
N LEU A 530 13.86 -5.66 30.28
CA LEU A 530 15.15 -5.68 29.58
C LEU A 530 15.40 -4.34 28.84
N ALA A 531 14.37 -3.79 28.20
CA ALA A 531 14.47 -2.52 27.47
C ALA A 531 14.83 -1.35 28.39
N THR A 532 14.22 -1.23 29.59
CA THR A 532 14.54 -0.15 30.53
C THR A 532 15.97 -0.27 31.05
N ASP A 533 16.44 -1.49 31.33
CA ASP A 533 17.82 -1.71 31.78
C ASP A 533 18.83 -1.36 30.69
N GLU A 534 18.54 -1.69 29.43
CA GLU A 534 19.34 -1.31 28.28
C GLU A 534 19.36 0.21 28.06
N ILE A 535 18.20 0.86 28.20
CA ILE A 535 18.07 2.32 28.11
C ILE A 535 18.97 2.97 29.16
N GLU A 536 18.88 2.60 30.44
CA GLU A 536 19.69 3.22 31.51
C GLU A 536 21.20 3.15 31.25
N ARG A 537 21.70 2.01 30.75
CA ARG A 537 23.12 1.87 30.37
C ARG A 537 23.51 2.80 29.22
N ASP A 538 22.55 3.13 28.36
CA ASP A 538 22.77 3.86 27.12
C ASP A 538 22.64 5.38 27.26
N LEU A 539 21.92 5.87 28.28
CA LEU A 539 21.67 7.30 28.48
C LEU A 539 22.96 8.12 28.53
N HIS A 540 23.93 7.70 29.34
CA HIS A 540 25.17 8.46 29.55
C HIS A 540 26.20 8.36 28.42
N ARG A 541 26.01 7.43 27.48
CA ARG A 541 26.86 7.31 26.27
C ARG A 541 26.25 8.01 25.05
N SER A 542 25.12 8.72 25.22
CA SER A 542 24.38 9.36 24.13
C SER A 542 24.79 10.81 23.96
N LEU A 543 25.56 11.11 22.90
CA LEU A 543 26.15 12.44 22.66
C LEU A 543 26.83 13.02 23.91
N PRO A 544 27.79 12.30 24.54
CA PRO A 544 28.32 12.65 25.86
C PRO A 544 29.01 14.02 25.91
N GLU A 545 29.50 14.50 24.77
CA GLU A 545 30.17 15.80 24.63
C GLU A 545 29.18 16.98 24.50
N HIS A 546 27.89 16.72 24.29
CA HIS A 546 26.91 17.77 24.07
C HIS A 546 26.35 18.28 25.42
N PRO A 547 26.36 19.60 25.72
CA PRO A 547 25.96 20.13 27.02
C PRO A 547 24.56 19.69 27.49
N ALA A 548 23.61 19.60 26.56
CA ALA A 548 22.25 19.12 26.85
C ALA A 548 22.21 17.74 27.53
N PHE A 549 23.09 16.80 27.15
CA PHE A 549 23.13 15.43 27.69
C PHE A 549 24.15 15.25 28.81
N GLN A 550 24.78 16.34 29.25
CA GLN A 550 25.51 16.41 30.52
C GLN A 550 24.62 16.91 31.66
N SER A 551 23.39 17.34 31.34
CA SER A 551 22.40 17.82 32.32
C SER A 551 21.38 16.73 32.68
N ASP A 552 20.91 16.75 33.93
CA ASP A 552 19.83 15.87 34.39
C ASP A 552 18.54 16.06 33.60
N THR A 553 18.28 17.29 33.12
CA THR A 553 17.09 17.62 32.33
C THR A 553 17.09 16.85 31.00
N GLY A 554 18.19 16.93 30.24
CA GLY A 554 18.29 16.25 28.94
C GLY A 554 18.33 14.72 29.07
N ILE A 555 19.06 14.20 30.06
CA ILE A 555 19.09 12.76 30.36
C ILE A 555 17.71 12.25 30.79
N SER A 556 16.98 13.01 31.60
CA SER A 556 15.62 12.63 32.03
C SER A 556 14.62 12.66 30.88
N ALA A 557 14.70 13.66 29.99
CA ALA A 557 13.87 13.72 28.79
C ALA A 557 14.16 12.53 27.86
N LEU A 558 15.44 12.21 27.63
CA LEU A 558 15.86 11.05 26.83
C LEU A 558 15.32 9.74 27.41
N ARG A 559 15.43 9.57 28.74
CA ARG A 559 14.89 8.41 29.47
C ARG A 559 13.38 8.27 29.26
N ARG A 560 12.61 9.34 29.47
CA ARG A 560 11.15 9.31 29.33
C ARG A 560 10.71 8.97 27.92
N VAL A 561 11.29 9.60 26.90
CA VAL A 561 10.91 9.34 25.50
C VAL A 561 11.21 7.90 25.09
N LEU A 562 12.41 7.38 25.40
CA LEU A 562 12.79 6.02 25.06
C LEU A 562 11.95 4.98 25.80
N THR A 563 11.68 5.21 27.09
CA THR A 563 10.89 4.30 27.92
C THR A 563 9.43 4.28 27.50
N ALA A 564 8.84 5.45 27.24
CA ALA A 564 7.48 5.57 26.71
C ALA A 564 7.33 4.87 25.35
N TYR A 565 8.32 4.99 24.46
CA TYR A 565 8.30 4.28 23.18
C TYR A 565 8.39 2.76 23.35
N ALA A 566 9.35 2.28 24.16
CA ALA A 566 9.51 0.85 24.40
C ALA A 566 8.26 0.21 25.02
N TYR A 567 7.54 0.97 25.86
CA TYR A 567 6.26 0.56 26.42
C TYR A 567 5.12 0.57 25.38
N ARG A 568 5.06 1.60 24.53
CA ARG A 568 4.06 1.71 23.44
C ARG A 568 4.12 0.52 22.50
N ASN A 569 5.32 0.12 22.10
CA ASN A 569 5.51 -0.93 21.11
C ASN A 569 6.48 -2.01 21.62
N PRO A 570 6.01 -2.95 22.47
CA PRO A 570 6.87 -3.99 23.04
C PRO A 570 7.47 -4.96 22.00
N LYS A 571 6.87 -5.04 20.80
CA LYS A 571 7.37 -5.87 19.70
C LYS A 571 8.72 -5.35 19.18
N ILE A 572 8.85 -4.03 19.08
CA ILE A 572 10.12 -3.36 18.76
C ILE A 572 10.95 -3.22 20.05
N GLY A 573 10.33 -2.69 21.12
CA GLY A 573 10.97 -2.41 22.39
C GLY A 573 12.01 -1.31 22.26
N TYR A 574 13.24 -1.61 22.67
CA TYR A 574 14.39 -0.73 22.55
C TYR A 574 15.48 -1.38 21.71
N CYS A 575 16.08 -0.62 20.80
CA CYS A 575 17.19 -1.06 19.95
C CYS A 575 18.37 -0.09 20.07
N GLN A 576 19.59 -0.64 20.08
CA GLN A 576 20.86 0.06 20.31
C GLN A 576 21.26 1.00 19.14
N ALA A 577 20.50 2.07 18.99
CA ALA A 577 20.72 3.21 18.10
C ALA A 577 19.67 4.30 18.38
N MET A 578 18.53 3.90 18.94
CA MET A 578 17.42 4.78 19.27
C MET A 578 17.83 5.88 20.24
N ASN A 579 18.72 5.60 21.19
CA ASN A 579 19.26 6.63 22.09
C ASN A 579 19.91 7.80 21.36
N ILE A 580 20.77 7.52 20.37
CA ILE A 580 21.43 8.56 19.59
C ILE A 580 20.42 9.31 18.72
N LEU A 581 19.50 8.58 18.09
CA LEU A 581 18.43 9.18 17.30
C LEU A 581 17.58 10.12 18.14
N THR A 582 17.04 9.65 19.26
CA THR A 582 16.21 10.42 20.18
C THR A 582 16.96 11.60 20.77
N SER A 583 18.26 11.45 21.09
CA SER A 583 19.09 12.57 21.50
C SER A 583 19.10 13.69 20.45
N VAL A 584 19.31 13.36 19.18
CA VAL A 584 19.27 14.35 18.09
C VAL A 584 17.88 14.96 17.93
N LEU A 585 16.80 14.19 18.08
CA LEU A 585 15.44 14.70 18.00
C LEU A 585 15.15 15.71 19.12
N LEU A 586 15.55 15.40 20.35
CA LEU A 586 15.39 16.28 21.52
C LEU A 586 16.19 17.59 21.43
N LEU A 587 17.25 17.63 20.62
CA LEU A 587 17.97 18.88 20.35
C LEU A 587 17.10 19.88 19.59
N TYR A 588 16.23 19.42 18.68
CA TYR A 588 15.52 20.28 17.73
C TYR A 588 14.01 20.32 17.90
N ALA A 589 13.43 19.42 18.70
CA ALA A 589 12.00 19.31 18.95
C ALA A 589 11.71 19.25 20.44
N LYS A 590 10.47 19.58 20.83
CA LYS A 590 9.99 19.41 22.21
C LYS A 590 9.94 17.94 22.58
N GLU A 591 9.85 17.63 23.86
CA GLU A 591 9.90 16.24 24.35
C GLU A 591 8.83 15.33 23.72
N GLU A 592 7.57 15.78 23.72
CA GLU A 592 6.47 15.03 23.09
C GLU A 592 6.62 14.95 21.56
N GLU A 593 7.07 16.04 20.92
CA GLU A 593 7.33 16.06 19.48
C GLU A 593 8.43 15.04 19.11
N ALA A 594 9.51 14.96 19.90
CA ALA A 594 10.58 14.01 19.73
C ALA A 594 10.09 12.55 19.88
N PHE A 595 9.14 12.30 20.78
CA PHE A 595 8.47 10.99 20.88
C PHE A 595 7.73 10.64 19.59
N TRP A 596 6.90 11.54 19.05
CA TRP A 596 6.16 11.27 17.81
C TRP A 596 7.07 11.17 16.58
N LEU A 597 8.17 11.92 16.54
CA LEU A 597 9.21 11.75 15.52
C LEU A 597 9.88 10.38 15.60
N LEU A 598 10.16 9.88 16.81
CA LEU A 598 10.71 8.55 17.01
C LEU A 598 9.73 7.47 16.51
N VAL A 599 8.44 7.61 16.85
CA VAL A 599 7.36 6.74 16.33
C VAL A 599 7.33 6.74 14.81
N ALA A 600 7.34 7.92 14.19
CA ALA A 600 7.35 8.06 12.73
C ALA A 600 8.57 7.38 12.08
N VAL A 601 9.76 7.55 12.65
CA VAL A 601 10.99 6.94 12.11
C VAL A 601 10.95 5.42 12.23
N CYS A 602 10.64 4.90 13.42
CA CYS A 602 10.73 3.47 13.71
C CYS A 602 9.59 2.64 13.11
N GLU A 603 8.37 3.18 13.02
CA GLU A 603 7.19 2.41 12.60
C GLU A 603 6.82 2.62 11.13
N ARG A 604 7.18 3.79 10.55
CA ARG A 604 6.71 4.22 9.23
C ARG A 604 7.82 4.51 8.21
N MET A 605 8.91 5.18 8.60
CA MET A 605 9.99 5.51 7.65
C MET A 605 10.99 4.37 7.45
N LEU A 606 11.36 3.69 8.54
CA LEU A 606 12.31 2.58 8.55
C LEU A 606 11.70 1.37 9.27
N PRO A 607 10.60 0.79 8.74
CA PRO A 607 10.07 -0.44 9.30
C PRO A 607 11.13 -1.55 9.23
N ASP A 608 11.12 -2.45 10.21
CA ASP A 608 12.02 -3.60 10.32
C ASP A 608 13.51 -3.32 10.52
N TYR A 609 13.91 -2.05 10.63
CA TYR A 609 15.27 -1.64 11.02
C TYR A 609 15.53 -1.78 12.52
N PHE A 610 14.50 -1.53 13.34
CA PHE A 610 14.63 -1.48 14.80
C PHE A 610 14.05 -2.72 15.50
N ASN A 611 13.52 -3.69 14.74
CA ASN A 611 13.02 -4.94 15.31
C ASN A 611 14.19 -5.86 15.75
N ARG A 612 13.92 -6.88 16.58
CA ARG A 612 14.96 -7.78 17.12
C ARG A 612 15.76 -8.55 16.06
N ARG A 613 15.20 -8.72 14.86
CA ARG A 613 15.82 -9.47 13.76
C ARG A 613 16.59 -8.56 12.79
N ILE A 614 16.38 -7.24 12.87
CA ILE A 614 17.02 -6.19 12.05
C ILE A 614 16.96 -6.53 10.54
N ILE A 615 15.87 -7.15 10.10
CA ILE A 615 15.75 -7.71 8.73
C ILE A 615 15.89 -6.60 7.70
N GLY A 616 15.26 -5.45 7.92
CA GLY A 616 15.32 -4.31 6.99
C GLY A 616 16.75 -3.82 6.76
N ALA A 617 17.56 -3.70 7.83
CA ALA A 617 18.94 -3.25 7.68
C ALA A 617 19.84 -4.31 7.00
N LEU A 618 19.59 -5.61 7.23
CA LEU A 618 20.32 -6.67 6.55
C LEU A 618 20.01 -6.70 5.06
N VAL A 619 18.75 -6.50 4.68
CA VAL A 619 18.33 -6.40 3.27
C VAL A 619 18.99 -5.18 2.61
N ASP A 620 18.93 -4.00 3.22
CA ASP A 620 19.52 -2.79 2.64
C ASP A 620 21.06 -2.85 2.62
N GLN A 621 21.68 -3.56 3.55
CA GLN A 621 23.10 -3.88 3.46
C GLN A 621 23.41 -4.74 2.22
N ALA A 622 22.65 -5.79 1.96
CA ALA A 622 22.84 -6.63 0.78
C ALA A 622 22.64 -5.84 -0.52
N VAL A 623 21.60 -5.00 -0.59
CA VAL A 623 21.36 -4.09 -1.72
C VAL A 623 22.54 -3.13 -1.91
N PHE A 624 23.06 -2.55 -0.82
CA PHE A 624 24.22 -1.67 -0.88
C PHE A 624 25.49 -2.39 -1.39
N GLU A 625 25.72 -3.63 -0.96
CA GLU A 625 26.82 -4.47 -1.45
C GLU A 625 26.71 -4.77 -2.95
N ASP A 626 25.50 -5.03 -3.43
CA ASP A 626 25.22 -5.24 -4.86
C ASP A 626 25.44 -3.96 -5.67
N LEU A 627 25.01 -2.80 -5.16
CA LEU A 627 25.25 -1.49 -5.79
C LEU A 627 26.76 -1.15 -5.85
N ILE A 628 27.53 -1.47 -4.80
CA ILE A 628 28.99 -1.34 -4.83
C ILE A 628 29.58 -2.25 -5.91
N ARG A 629 29.09 -3.50 -6.00
CA ARG A 629 29.58 -4.46 -6.99
C ARG A 629 29.36 -3.95 -8.42
N GLU A 630 28.21 -3.33 -8.67
CA GLU A 630 27.83 -2.83 -9.98
C GLU A 630 28.53 -1.50 -10.34
N HIS A 631 28.51 -0.52 -9.43
CA HIS A 631 28.93 0.84 -9.74
C HIS A 631 30.36 1.19 -9.29
N LEU A 632 30.92 0.45 -8.33
CA LEU A 632 32.24 0.72 -7.74
C LEU A 632 33.10 -0.57 -7.63
N PRO A 633 33.30 -1.33 -8.71
CA PRO A 633 33.97 -2.62 -8.68
C PRO A 633 35.42 -2.58 -8.18
N GLN A 634 36.09 -1.42 -8.24
CA GLN A 634 37.44 -1.21 -7.72
C GLN A 634 37.52 -1.25 -6.18
N LEU A 635 36.42 -1.02 -5.46
CA LEU A 635 36.39 -1.04 -3.99
C LEU A 635 36.13 -2.44 -3.41
N ARG A 636 35.85 -3.44 -4.24
CA ARG A 636 35.49 -4.81 -3.82
C ARG A 636 36.52 -5.48 -2.90
N PRO A 637 37.85 -5.45 -3.18
CA PRO A 637 38.83 -6.15 -2.34
C PRO A 637 38.90 -5.54 -0.94
N ALA A 638 38.92 -4.20 -0.85
CA ALA A 638 38.98 -3.47 0.40
C ALA A 638 37.68 -3.52 1.21
N HIS A 639 36.52 -3.65 0.55
CA HIS A 639 35.22 -3.83 1.21
C HIS A 639 35.11 -5.22 1.84
N ARG A 640 35.55 -6.27 1.12
CA ARG A 640 35.50 -7.66 1.61
C ARG A 640 36.35 -7.90 2.86
N GLU A 641 37.54 -7.29 2.94
CA GLU A 641 38.42 -7.40 4.12
C GLU A 641 37.95 -6.59 5.34
N ARG A 642 37.09 -5.58 5.16
CA ARG A 642 36.59 -4.73 6.27
C ARG A 642 35.16 -5.04 6.72
N CYS A 643 34.37 -5.70 5.89
CA CYS A 643 32.96 -5.99 6.18
C CYS A 643 32.71 -7.37 6.78
N GLU A 644 33.75 -8.17 7.06
CA GLU A 644 33.63 -9.35 7.95
C GLU A 644 33.17 -8.98 9.39
N CYS A 645 33.16 -7.69 9.74
CA CYS A 645 32.53 -7.15 10.95
C CYS A 645 31.08 -6.66 10.69
N GLY A 646 30.30 -7.48 9.98
CA GLY A 646 28.95 -7.18 9.46
C GLY A 646 27.94 -6.69 10.50
N GLY A 647 27.13 -5.69 10.12
CA GLY A 647 26.08 -5.06 10.93
C GLY A 647 26.46 -3.69 11.53
N LEU A 648 27.75 -3.47 11.85
CA LEU A 648 28.19 -2.23 12.49
C LEU A 648 28.38 -1.06 11.53
N PHE A 649 28.65 -1.29 10.23
CA PHE A 649 28.96 -0.18 9.32
C PHE A 649 27.73 0.68 8.97
N PHE A 650 26.54 0.08 8.78
CA PHE A 650 25.33 0.83 8.43
C PHE A 650 24.77 1.61 9.63
N LEU A 651 24.73 0.98 10.81
CA LEU A 651 24.38 1.64 12.07
C LEU A 651 25.42 2.67 12.50
N ARG A 652 26.73 2.44 12.26
CA ARG A 652 27.80 3.42 12.54
C ARG A 652 27.83 4.56 11.52
N TRP A 653 27.47 4.31 10.26
CA TRP A 653 27.33 5.34 9.24
C TRP A 653 26.14 6.26 9.58
N HIS A 654 25.02 5.72 10.05
CA HIS A 654 23.90 6.53 10.56
C HIS A 654 24.25 7.25 11.88
N LYS A 655 25.01 6.61 12.79
CA LYS A 655 25.56 7.26 14.01
C LYS A 655 26.56 8.38 13.68
N SER A 656 27.30 8.28 12.59
CA SER A 656 28.32 9.28 12.20
C SER A 656 27.79 10.36 11.25
N TYR A 657 26.81 10.13 10.38
CA TYR A 657 26.41 11.15 9.40
C TYR A 657 25.69 12.36 10.00
N SER A 658 24.95 12.19 11.11
CA SER A 658 24.39 13.32 11.87
C SER A 658 25.42 14.07 12.72
N ALA A 659 26.53 13.42 13.09
CA ALA A 659 27.56 13.99 13.98
C ALA A 659 28.83 14.46 13.25
N ALA A 660 29.06 14.03 12.00
CA ALA A 660 30.32 14.18 11.29
C ALA A 660 30.16 14.85 9.92
N ARG A 661 29.76 16.14 9.90
CA ARG A 661 30.18 17.09 8.86
C ARG A 661 30.42 18.49 9.45
N PRO A 662 31.32 19.29 8.85
CA PRO A 662 32.22 20.20 9.55
C PRO A 662 31.54 21.48 10.01
N GLY A 663 30.93 21.41 11.19
CA GLY A 663 30.58 22.55 12.04
C GLY A 663 30.97 22.33 13.51
N CYS A 664 31.44 21.12 13.83
CA CYS A 664 32.01 20.67 15.10
C CYS A 664 33.44 20.17 14.87
N ALA A 665 34.21 20.85 14.02
CA ALA A 665 35.62 20.54 13.75
C ALA A 665 36.49 21.03 14.92
N GLY A 666 36.33 20.38 16.08
CA GLY A 666 37.12 20.60 17.28
C GLY A 666 37.32 19.35 18.13
N LEU A 667 36.87 18.17 17.67
CA LEU A 667 36.93 16.93 18.45
C LEU A 667 37.66 15.85 17.65
N GLN A 668 39.00 15.97 17.62
CA GLN A 668 39.90 14.92 17.15
C GLN A 668 40.33 14.01 18.30
N HIS A 669 40.34 12.71 17.97
CA HIS A 669 41.25 11.66 18.45
C HIS A 669 41.36 11.36 19.95
N GLY A 670 40.89 10.18 20.33
CA GLY A 670 41.36 9.47 21.54
C GLY A 670 40.34 8.49 22.05
N GLY A 671 40.39 7.23 21.60
CA GLY A 671 39.46 6.22 22.13
C GLY A 671 39.45 4.94 21.31
N SER A 672 40.57 4.23 21.33
CA SER A 672 40.65 2.82 20.98
C SER A 672 39.77 2.00 21.93
N TYR A 673 38.55 1.69 21.51
CA TYR A 673 37.75 0.63 22.13
C TYR A 673 38.11 -0.70 21.45
N GLN A 674 39.14 -1.36 21.98
CA GLN A 674 39.27 -2.81 21.91
C GLN A 674 38.40 -3.41 22.99
N LEU A 675 37.52 -4.35 22.67
CA LEU A 675 36.93 -5.28 23.64
C LEU A 675 36.62 -6.63 22.92
N PRO A 676 36.52 -7.74 23.69
CA PRO A 676 37.07 -9.06 23.40
C PRO A 676 36.35 -9.90 22.33
#